data_AF-A0A6C0E6T8-F1
#
_entry.id   AF-A0A6C0E6T8-F1
#
_cell.length_a   1.000
_cell.length_b   1.000
_cell.length_c   1.000
_cell.angle_alpha   90.00
_cell.angle_beta   90.00
_cell.angle_gamma   90.00
#
_symmetry.space_group_name_H-M   'P 1'
#
loop_
_entity.id
_entity.type
_entity.pdbx_description
1 polymer ?
#
loop_
_entity_poly.entity_id
_entity_poly.type
_entity_poly.pdbx_seq_one_letter_code
_entity_poly.pdbx_strand_id
1 'polypeptide(L)'
;MIFTQFNNSSNKDSCPIVLIDNSGSTASHMDFSSDLEPDYQTKCNNTVLTQEIRIAHKILKERKIDSLYLMLWNSGVSFPFNKSKTNVDSLETLKAKSDGGTDLSAPLNVLPQEWYSGKDNIDLYIITDGEICDNPSDLLRKYINMNFQIHIVTVEPNKSNYINDNCQAGNAIYRILNKECLMKNVREFVSYNLIYLDGFVSIDNPNKVLGYYTFRGQYFPVDQVSSFIKHLETLIQENESTEKPEEKENQLLKLLHEISHTVSQMLEDKSLMIKKGIVDMISKLFVKTSLYKECRKLLLGEAENIKKGQATTFQDYRRNRTKVFERAQMSLFNSVADSIVTEENDTYMSIILNNSILQGSIDKVTGIIHFGKDTYNKSAFVDGNFNIPILPTNVIMDCDQVDQCLRQWIRANYARLYSVNAASDQIMYYFLTDALRVYLSDVDLKIKKAWRDIARVMLDRVRFGTSIKEYNYLIDNNPPAPVTGSQEGIINILKKCLEMANLTGVSPMTLWYGIVLMFDDSSLTLSQIKFCQEDLNKDNVESNAHLLSYLKSKFVPVSVYNLDDSCTVDYIYHCYVTDTDTSDNGGWMFQEHLITENIKCNPKYVLSYSAYASKDTFQCPLCMSSVSKSSMTFVRSKKVIENELRSLQGIKTQPVMNHKVYDIRNHTVVEIGESVYKSDSDHTLTKLDNLDFNVQSYEINAPTINDALGNRQIEITNQKEFNEYVYNKYPFLKDLDMSGACLAGGFCRSVLLKQQLKDLDFFFYGYGESDEDHEKYLINFKNLLNNICLKVKEWNPEAKFLMMYKPLFNVFEVVCVKDPTNFLQQEFCLDNFKQYDFKSLHRYDKLTIIDPETGKIYRRKTKWSAEEEDTSFTDIENRDFTNYFEDGDVNGIKMLLRIQFILSKFKTKEDILAGFDLYPCRVLYDGQTTYFTHKAYQAYKYMINIVNENNFSDLYDHRLSKYFIYGFSIVLPELNMNKVKTGRNLKVSELKFKVNGVNGKLITVEKDSHIKRLLDSLQSVEQNNADKGKALYKSALFCSLVSLLRYVKINNVNYLFTDQISLPDEKHQMKFRESTSQIQFINKINSRKSDQDLYGSLRNVPRAPPQNAIDVEEDVDECEEEDIDEEEAPPKLVRTPLIKKYVQSPANSSDTDDDSDDTDDADDSDDTDDADDSDDS
;
A
#
# COMPACT_ATOMS: atom_id res chain seq x y z
N MET A 1 6.28 46.16 -14.31
CA MET A 1 6.27 47.39 -13.48
C MET A 1 4.87 47.90 -13.11
N ILE A 2 3.84 47.78 -13.95
CA ILE A 2 2.50 48.35 -13.64
C ILE A 2 1.72 47.54 -12.55
N PHE A 3 1.93 46.22 -12.44
CA PHE A 3 1.08 45.36 -11.60
C PHE A 3 1.24 45.48 -10.07
N THR A 4 2.31 46.08 -9.55
CA THR A 4 2.54 46.17 -8.09
C THR A 4 1.64 47.16 -7.36
N GLN A 5 0.89 48.03 -8.06
CA GLN A 5 0.06 49.05 -7.42
C GLN A 5 -1.30 48.57 -6.89
N PHE A 6 -1.86 47.46 -7.40
CA PHE A 6 -3.17 46.96 -6.93
C PHE A 6 -3.15 46.34 -5.51
N ASN A 7 -1.97 46.04 -4.95
CA ASN A 7 -1.84 45.09 -3.84
C ASN A 7 -2.02 45.67 -2.41
N ASN A 8 -2.55 46.90 -2.26
CA ASN A 8 -2.18 47.76 -1.12
C ASN A 8 -3.25 48.68 -0.47
N SER A 9 -4.56 48.57 -0.71
CA SER A 9 -5.51 49.46 0.00
C SER A 9 -6.95 48.98 0.30
N SER A 10 -7.68 48.39 -0.65
CA SER A 10 -9.15 48.38 -0.55
C SER A 10 -9.81 47.23 0.23
N ASN A 11 -9.08 46.18 0.63
CA ASN A 11 -9.72 44.93 1.08
C ASN A 11 -8.88 44.07 2.06
N LYS A 12 -8.01 44.70 2.86
CA LYS A 12 -7.23 44.07 3.95
C LYS A 12 -7.73 44.59 5.30
N ASP A 13 -7.79 43.75 6.33
CA ASP A 13 -8.11 44.22 7.69
C ASP A 13 -6.97 45.10 8.22
N SER A 14 -7.27 46.36 8.55
CA SER A 14 -6.29 47.29 9.13
C SER A 14 -5.96 47.01 10.61
N CYS A 15 -6.68 46.07 11.22
CA CYS A 15 -6.50 45.65 12.60
C CYS A 15 -6.89 44.17 12.76
N PRO A 16 -6.12 43.23 12.18
CA PRO A 16 -6.41 41.80 12.23
C PRO A 16 -6.37 41.25 13.65
N ILE A 17 -6.89 40.03 13.79
CA ILE A 17 -6.79 39.23 15.00
C ILE A 17 -5.60 38.29 14.83
N VAL A 18 -4.70 38.25 15.82
CA VAL A 18 -3.50 37.41 15.81
C VAL A 18 -3.51 36.51 17.05
N LEU A 19 -3.56 35.20 16.81
CA LEU A 19 -3.44 34.16 17.82
C LEU A 19 -2.03 33.57 17.71
N ILE A 20 -1.17 33.77 18.73
CA ILE A 20 0.15 33.15 18.80
C ILE A 20 0.10 32.06 19.86
N ASP A 21 0.44 30.84 19.46
CA ASP A 21 0.60 29.69 20.34
C ASP A 21 1.66 30.00 21.40
N ASN A 22 1.39 29.63 22.64
CA ASN A 22 2.37 29.63 23.73
C ASN A 22 2.31 28.33 24.52
N SER A 23 1.84 27.24 23.90
CA SER A 23 1.83 25.89 24.47
C SER A 23 3.24 25.37 24.79
N GLY A 24 3.34 24.34 25.61
CA GLY A 24 4.62 23.79 26.07
C GLY A 24 5.52 23.24 24.95
N SER A 25 4.99 22.89 23.77
CA SER A 25 5.77 22.40 22.64
C SER A 25 6.53 23.52 21.91
N THR A 26 6.02 24.76 21.93
CA THR A 26 6.71 25.98 21.44
C THR A 26 7.99 26.31 22.22
N ALA A 27 8.27 25.61 23.34
CA ALA A 27 9.51 25.72 24.10
C ALA A 27 10.73 25.13 23.37
N SER A 28 10.49 24.32 22.33
CA SER A 28 11.53 23.68 21.51
C SER A 28 12.51 24.72 20.94
N HIS A 29 13.81 24.41 20.92
CA HIS A 29 14.83 25.28 20.33
C HIS A 29 14.85 25.18 18.79
N MET A 30 15.26 26.28 18.15
CA MET A 30 15.43 26.45 16.71
C MET A 30 16.92 26.63 16.41
N ASP A 31 17.62 25.52 16.20
CA ASP A 31 19.08 25.49 16.04
C ASP A 31 19.49 25.71 14.57
N PHE A 32 19.56 26.98 14.20
CA PHE A 32 20.21 27.50 13.00
C PHE A 32 21.68 27.07 12.97
N SER A 33 22.22 26.69 11.80
CA SER A 33 23.62 26.28 11.68
C SER A 33 24.59 27.45 11.82
N SER A 34 25.85 27.12 12.10
CA SER A 34 26.98 28.03 12.31
C SER A 34 27.15 29.07 11.20
N ASP A 35 26.75 28.72 9.97
CA ASP A 35 26.97 29.49 8.74
C ASP A 35 26.14 30.78 8.65
N LEU A 36 25.08 30.91 9.45
CA LEU A 36 24.21 32.09 9.46
C LEU A 36 24.85 33.22 10.27
N GLU A 37 24.79 34.45 9.73
CA GLU A 37 25.59 35.60 10.19
C GLU A 37 25.57 35.77 11.72
N PRO A 38 26.72 36.06 12.36
CA PRO A 38 26.88 36.00 13.82
C PRO A 38 25.97 36.95 14.63
N ASP A 39 25.38 37.97 14.00
CA ASP A 39 24.36 38.83 14.63
C ASP A 39 23.06 38.06 14.95
N TYR A 40 22.76 36.93 14.29
CA TYR A 40 21.60 36.07 14.61
C TYR A 40 21.79 35.21 15.87
N GLN A 41 23.03 34.91 16.26
CA GLN A 41 23.34 33.92 17.30
C GLN A 41 23.43 34.53 18.71
N THR A 42 23.80 35.81 18.84
CA THR A 42 24.57 36.27 20.00
C THR A 42 23.78 36.80 21.23
N LYS A 43 22.43 36.67 21.31
CA LYS A 43 21.70 37.21 22.49
C LYS A 43 20.29 36.73 22.85
N CYS A 44 19.65 35.82 22.11
CA CYS A 44 18.24 35.47 22.36
C CYS A 44 18.04 33.96 22.53
N ASN A 45 17.15 33.56 23.44
CA ASN A 45 16.63 32.19 23.49
C ASN A 45 15.79 31.96 22.22
N ASN A 46 16.40 31.38 21.19
CA ASN A 46 15.74 31.01 19.93
C ASN A 46 14.87 29.76 20.14
N THR A 47 13.80 29.87 20.93
CA THR A 47 12.71 28.90 20.93
C THR A 47 11.79 29.11 19.73
N VAL A 48 10.94 28.13 19.43
CA VAL A 48 9.86 28.28 18.45
C VAL A 48 8.99 29.49 18.76
N LEU A 49 8.56 29.67 20.02
CA LEU A 49 7.80 30.84 20.47
C LEU A 49 8.47 32.19 20.14
N THR A 50 9.78 32.31 20.36
CA THR A 50 10.54 33.52 20.00
C THR A 50 10.52 33.77 18.49
N GLN A 51 10.52 32.71 17.68
CA GLN A 51 10.50 32.80 16.21
C GLN A 51 9.09 33.02 15.65
N GLU A 52 8.05 32.46 16.25
CA GLU A 52 6.65 32.74 15.94
C GLU A 52 6.33 34.23 16.08
N ILE A 53 6.77 34.85 17.18
CA ILE A 53 6.58 36.29 17.43
C ILE A 53 7.34 37.14 16.39
N ARG A 54 8.57 36.74 16.01
CA ARG A 54 9.37 37.42 14.97
C ARG A 54 8.75 37.29 13.58
N ILE A 55 8.30 36.10 13.21
CA ILE A 55 7.67 35.81 11.92
C ILE A 55 6.31 36.53 11.83
N ALA A 56 5.55 36.59 12.92
CA ALA A 56 4.34 37.41 13.02
C ALA A 56 4.63 38.88 12.72
N HIS A 57 5.67 39.47 13.34
CA HIS A 57 6.07 40.86 13.09
C HIS A 57 6.51 41.07 11.63
N LYS A 58 7.39 40.22 11.09
CA LYS A 58 7.84 40.24 9.68
C LYS A 58 6.65 40.27 8.71
N ILE A 59 5.77 39.26 8.79
CA ILE A 59 4.63 39.09 7.87
C ILE A 59 3.68 40.30 7.96
N LEU A 60 3.36 40.78 9.17
CA LEU A 60 2.43 41.90 9.35
C LEU A 60 3.04 43.23 8.87
N LYS A 61 4.35 43.45 9.06
CA LYS A 61 5.07 44.62 8.54
C LYS A 61 5.20 44.62 7.03
N GLU A 62 5.56 43.49 6.41
CA GLU A 62 5.59 43.32 4.96
C GLU A 62 4.21 43.59 4.33
N ARG A 63 3.13 43.22 5.04
CA ARG A 63 1.73 43.49 4.65
C ARG A 63 1.25 44.92 4.91
N LYS A 64 2.07 45.77 5.55
CA LYS A 64 1.77 47.16 5.96
C LYS A 64 0.60 47.26 6.93
N ILE A 65 0.58 46.38 7.92
CA ILE A 65 -0.36 46.40 9.02
C ILE A 65 0.31 47.14 10.18
N ASP A 66 -0.23 48.30 10.56
CA ASP A 66 0.33 49.13 11.65
C ASP A 66 -0.19 48.73 13.03
N SER A 67 -1.27 47.94 13.09
CA SER A 67 -1.95 47.61 14.34
C SER A 67 -2.68 46.28 14.30
N LEU A 68 -2.87 45.63 15.46
CA LEU A 68 -3.51 44.32 15.59
C LEU A 68 -4.24 44.16 16.93
N TYR A 69 -5.06 43.11 17.04
CA TYR A 69 -5.50 42.53 18.31
C TYR A 69 -4.71 41.25 18.60
N LEU A 70 -4.06 41.17 19.76
CA LEU A 70 -3.21 40.03 20.13
C LEU A 70 -3.87 39.15 21.19
N MET A 71 -3.73 37.84 20.99
CA MET A 71 -4.03 36.81 21.97
C MET A 71 -2.89 35.79 22.00
N LEU A 72 -2.46 35.38 23.19
CA LEU A 72 -1.60 34.21 23.37
C LEU A 72 -2.44 33.04 23.89
N TRP A 73 -2.19 31.83 23.40
CA TRP A 73 -3.04 30.67 23.70
C TRP A 73 -2.27 29.37 23.96
N ASN A 74 -2.82 28.59 24.88
CA ASN A 74 -2.42 27.23 25.21
C ASN A 74 -3.69 26.49 25.70
N SER A 75 -3.66 25.77 26.81
CA SER A 75 -4.88 25.25 27.47
C SER A 75 -5.74 26.37 28.12
N GLY A 76 -5.26 27.61 28.10
CA GLY A 76 -5.96 28.82 28.45
C GLY A 76 -5.59 29.95 27.49
N VAL A 77 -5.88 31.19 27.90
CA VAL A 77 -5.74 32.38 27.05
C VAL A 77 -5.20 33.55 27.87
N SER A 78 -4.24 34.29 27.30
CA SER A 78 -3.82 35.58 27.84
C SER A 78 -3.89 36.71 26.80
N PHE A 79 -4.08 37.93 27.30
CA PHE A 79 -4.21 39.14 26.51
C PHE A 79 -3.11 40.13 26.92
N PRO A 80 -1.91 40.10 26.31
CA PRO A 80 -0.75 40.91 26.74
C PRO A 80 -1.03 42.42 26.82
N PHE A 81 -2.01 42.89 26.05
CA PHE A 81 -2.42 44.30 25.98
C PHE A 81 -3.86 44.54 26.48
N ASN A 82 -4.35 43.77 27.47
CA ASN A 82 -5.65 43.97 28.14
C ASN A 82 -6.85 44.10 27.17
N LYS A 83 -6.91 43.22 26.16
CA LYS A 83 -7.88 43.21 25.05
C LYS A 83 -7.87 44.45 24.12
N SER A 84 -7.01 45.44 24.38
CA SER A 84 -6.91 46.65 23.56
C SER A 84 -6.20 46.41 22.23
N LYS A 85 -6.45 47.33 21.28
CA LYS A 85 -5.74 47.41 20.00
C LYS A 85 -4.30 47.86 20.24
N THR A 86 -3.32 47.11 19.74
CA THR A 86 -1.89 47.42 19.89
C THR A 86 -1.22 47.73 18.54
N ASN A 87 -0.03 48.32 18.57
CA ASN A 87 0.83 48.49 17.38
C ASN A 87 1.65 47.22 17.13
N VAL A 88 1.87 46.84 15.88
CA VAL A 88 2.65 45.64 15.50
C VAL A 88 4.07 45.64 16.08
N ASP A 89 4.74 46.78 16.21
CA ASP A 89 6.08 46.90 16.83
C ASP A 89 6.12 46.45 18.30
N SER A 90 4.96 46.36 18.97
CA SER A 90 4.86 45.82 20.32
C SER A 90 5.21 44.32 20.38
N LEU A 91 5.17 43.60 19.25
CA LEU A 91 5.63 42.22 19.15
C LEU A 91 7.14 42.08 19.41
N GLU A 92 7.98 43.04 18.99
CA GLU A 92 9.44 42.99 19.21
C GLU A 92 9.82 42.97 20.70
N THR A 93 8.96 43.55 21.54
CA THR A 93 9.16 43.67 22.99
C THR A 93 8.34 42.66 23.81
N LEU A 94 7.55 41.81 23.13
CA LEU A 94 6.62 40.87 23.75
C LEU A 94 7.36 39.77 24.51
N LYS A 95 7.08 39.65 25.81
CA LYS A 95 7.59 38.57 26.66
C LYS A 95 6.51 37.54 26.90
N ALA A 96 6.51 36.50 26.08
CA ALA A 96 5.71 35.29 26.25
C ALA A 96 6.53 34.17 26.92
N LYS A 97 5.85 33.11 27.36
CA LYS A 97 6.48 31.90 27.89
C LYS A 97 5.68 30.69 27.39
N SER A 98 6.39 29.62 27.01
CA SER A 98 5.81 28.34 26.65
C SER A 98 5.34 27.57 27.90
N ASP A 99 4.04 27.28 28.01
CA ASP A 99 3.45 26.39 29.02
C ASP A 99 2.04 25.90 28.61
N GLY A 100 1.51 24.88 29.30
CA GLY A 100 0.22 24.26 28.95
C GLY A 100 0.28 23.35 27.72
N GLY A 101 -0.88 22.84 27.29
CA GLY A 101 -1.05 22.07 26.04
C GLY A 101 -1.64 22.92 24.91
N THR A 102 -1.76 22.34 23.71
CA THR A 102 -2.08 23.06 22.47
C THR A 102 -3.57 22.91 22.12
N ASP A 103 -4.42 23.80 22.68
CA ASP A 103 -5.88 23.81 22.51
C ASP A 103 -6.34 25.10 21.77
N LEU A 104 -6.66 24.97 20.48
CA LEU A 104 -7.13 26.08 19.63
C LEU A 104 -8.62 26.42 19.87
N SER A 105 -9.39 25.58 20.56
CA SER A 105 -10.73 25.94 21.01
C SER A 105 -10.71 26.96 22.14
N ALA A 106 -9.69 26.97 23.01
CA ALA A 106 -9.55 27.95 24.09
C ALA A 106 -9.57 29.43 23.58
N PRO A 107 -8.73 29.88 22.63
CA PRO A 107 -8.76 31.24 22.10
C PRO A 107 -10.02 31.56 21.30
N LEU A 108 -10.53 30.60 20.52
CA LEU A 108 -11.72 30.80 19.70
C LEU A 108 -13.00 30.93 20.56
N ASN A 109 -13.08 30.26 21.72
CA ASN A 109 -14.23 30.38 22.62
C ASN A 109 -14.36 31.78 23.25
N VAL A 110 -13.23 32.42 23.60
CA VAL A 110 -13.21 33.70 24.34
C VAL A 110 -13.03 34.94 23.45
N LEU A 111 -13.10 34.77 22.13
CA LEU A 111 -12.79 35.81 21.15
C LEU A 111 -13.74 37.03 21.28
N PRO A 112 -13.25 38.22 21.70
CA PRO A 112 -14.10 39.37 22.00
C PRO A 112 -14.88 39.86 20.78
N GLN A 113 -16.20 40.07 20.94
CA GLN A 113 -17.09 40.43 19.83
C GLN A 113 -16.76 41.79 19.23
N GLU A 114 -16.27 42.71 20.06
CA GLU A 114 -15.80 44.05 19.70
C GLU A 114 -14.59 44.07 18.74
N TRP A 115 -13.88 42.94 18.55
CA TRP A 115 -12.76 42.86 17.61
C TRP A 115 -13.18 42.61 16.15
N TYR A 116 -14.38 42.05 15.93
CA TYR A 116 -14.90 41.65 14.61
C TYR A 116 -16.28 42.22 14.25
N SER A 117 -17.06 42.66 15.23
CA SER A 117 -18.39 43.25 15.00
C SER A 117 -18.31 44.51 14.14
N GLY A 118 -18.99 44.51 12.99
CA GLY A 118 -19.05 45.64 12.07
C GLY A 118 -17.92 45.72 11.04
N LYS A 119 -17.10 44.66 10.89
CA LYS A 119 -16.17 44.49 9.77
C LYS A 119 -16.79 43.61 8.68
N ASP A 120 -16.60 43.96 7.40
CA ASP A 120 -17.07 43.14 6.27
C ASP A 120 -16.21 41.88 6.05
N ASN A 121 -14.91 41.97 6.34
CA ASN A 121 -13.94 40.88 6.34
C ASN A 121 -13.07 41.00 7.60
N ILE A 122 -12.70 39.87 8.20
CA ILE A 122 -11.81 39.82 9.36
C ILE A 122 -10.63 38.90 9.06
N ASP A 123 -9.41 39.42 9.06
CA ASP A 123 -8.21 38.61 8.91
C ASP A 123 -7.82 38.01 10.29
N LEU A 124 -7.77 36.68 10.35
CA LEU A 124 -7.38 35.90 11.52
C LEU A 124 -6.07 35.16 11.24
N TYR A 125 -5.00 35.54 11.92
CA TYR A 125 -3.71 34.86 11.87
C TYR A 125 -3.64 33.84 12.99
N ILE A 126 -3.33 32.59 12.65
CA ILE A 126 -3.10 31.49 13.58
C ILE A 126 -1.64 31.06 13.43
N ILE A 127 -0.85 31.31 14.46
CA ILE A 127 0.60 31.12 14.48
C ILE A 127 0.91 30.07 15.55
N THR A 128 1.56 28.96 15.17
CA THR A 128 1.68 27.74 15.99
C THR A 128 2.81 26.83 15.51
N ASP A 129 3.29 25.89 16.34
CA ASP A 129 4.26 24.88 15.90
C ASP A 129 3.64 23.83 14.95
N GLY A 130 2.31 23.80 14.83
CA GLY A 130 1.56 22.97 13.89
C GLY A 130 0.92 21.72 14.50
N GLU A 131 1.18 21.44 15.79
CA GLU A 131 0.39 20.49 16.58
C GLU A 131 -0.92 21.13 17.05
N ILE A 132 -1.98 20.32 17.17
CA ILE A 132 -3.25 20.70 17.80
C ILE A 132 -3.79 19.46 18.52
N CYS A 133 -4.08 19.58 19.81
CA CYS A 133 -4.56 18.48 20.65
C CYS A 133 -6.09 18.40 20.73
N ASP A 134 -6.81 19.48 20.43
CA ASP A 134 -8.28 19.57 20.51
C ASP A 134 -8.98 19.35 19.15
N ASN A 135 -10.25 19.75 19.05
CA ASN A 135 -11.03 19.68 17.81
C ASN A 135 -11.88 20.96 17.62
N PRO A 136 -11.29 22.06 17.13
CA PRO A 136 -11.92 23.38 17.02
C PRO A 136 -12.93 23.50 15.87
N SER A 137 -13.36 22.37 15.28
CA SER A 137 -14.20 22.30 14.07
C SER A 137 -15.44 23.21 14.13
N ASP A 138 -16.22 23.14 15.22
CA ASP A 138 -17.49 23.88 15.33
C ASP A 138 -17.29 25.38 15.56
N LEU A 139 -16.18 25.77 16.21
CA LEU A 139 -15.79 27.16 16.40
C LEU A 139 -15.25 27.77 15.11
N LEU A 140 -14.40 27.03 14.37
CA LEU A 140 -13.93 27.45 13.06
C LEU A 140 -15.11 27.62 12.09
N ARG A 141 -16.08 26.69 12.08
CA ARG A 141 -17.36 26.82 11.34
C ARG A 141 -18.13 28.10 11.74
N LYS A 142 -18.27 28.38 13.03
CA LYS A 142 -18.93 29.59 13.56
C LYS A 142 -18.28 30.88 13.03
N TYR A 143 -16.96 31.02 13.12
CA TYR A 143 -16.26 32.23 12.70
C TYR A 143 -16.15 32.38 11.17
N ILE A 144 -16.04 31.27 10.44
CA ILE A 144 -16.10 31.27 8.96
C ILE A 144 -17.44 31.79 8.43
N ASN A 145 -18.55 31.51 9.12
CA ASN A 145 -19.86 32.09 8.81
C ASN A 145 -19.97 33.59 9.17
N MET A 146 -18.94 34.19 9.77
CA MET A 146 -18.80 35.62 10.09
C MET A 146 -17.75 36.32 9.20
N ASN A 147 -17.53 35.82 7.98
CA ASN A 147 -16.55 36.35 7.00
C ASN A 147 -15.08 36.37 7.48
N PHE A 148 -14.70 35.45 8.37
CA PHE A 148 -13.30 35.28 8.75
C PHE A 148 -12.46 34.72 7.60
N GLN A 149 -11.29 35.33 7.41
CA GLN A 149 -10.26 34.99 6.44
C GLN A 149 -9.05 34.48 7.23
N ILE A 150 -8.70 33.20 7.08
CA ILE A 150 -7.72 32.52 7.94
C ILE A 150 -6.35 32.51 7.28
N HIS A 151 -5.33 32.98 7.98
CA HIS A 151 -3.92 32.90 7.59
C HIS A 151 -3.21 31.99 8.60
N ILE A 152 -2.60 30.91 8.13
CA ILE A 152 -1.96 29.91 8.99
C ILE A 152 -0.45 30.03 8.81
N VAL A 153 0.26 30.20 9.92
CA VAL A 153 1.73 30.25 9.94
C VAL A 153 2.20 29.15 10.89
N THR A 154 2.83 28.10 10.37
CA THR A 154 3.47 27.10 11.23
C THR A 154 4.97 27.34 11.33
N VAL A 155 5.53 27.19 12.54
CA VAL A 155 6.97 27.43 12.80
C VAL A 155 7.55 26.20 13.46
N GLU A 156 8.22 25.36 12.68
CA GLU A 156 8.65 24.04 13.16
C GLU A 156 10.17 23.99 13.43
N PRO A 157 10.62 23.41 14.57
CA PRO A 157 12.03 23.34 14.97
C PRO A 157 12.82 22.28 14.20
N ASN A 158 12.47 22.04 12.93
CA ASN A 158 13.04 20.95 12.14
C ASN A 158 13.78 21.43 10.90
N LYS A 159 14.71 20.59 10.43
CA LYS A 159 15.55 20.86 9.27
C LYS A 159 15.00 20.23 7.96
N SER A 160 13.78 19.66 7.92
CA SER A 160 13.27 18.88 6.78
C SER A 160 12.94 19.72 5.54
N ASN A 161 13.20 19.17 4.36
CA ASN A 161 12.96 19.79 3.07
C ASN A 161 11.53 19.47 2.58
N TYR A 162 10.60 20.41 2.71
CA TYR A 162 9.18 20.23 2.39
C TYR A 162 8.89 20.00 0.90
N ILE A 163 9.90 20.09 0.03
CA ILE A 163 9.87 19.72 -1.39
C ILE A 163 10.32 18.25 -1.58
N ASN A 164 11.43 17.85 -0.93
CA ASN A 164 12.12 16.58 -1.17
C ASN A 164 11.93 15.50 -0.08
N ASP A 165 11.40 15.82 1.10
CA ASP A 165 11.03 14.88 2.17
C ASP A 165 9.52 14.54 2.15
N ASN A 166 9.12 13.38 2.72
CA ASN A 166 7.71 12.98 2.90
C ASN A 166 7.27 13.32 4.32
N CYS A 167 7.25 14.61 4.63
CA CYS A 167 6.97 15.15 5.94
C CYS A 167 5.48 15.54 6.11
N GLN A 168 5.15 16.15 7.24
CA GLN A 168 3.78 16.49 7.63
C GLN A 168 3.72 17.91 8.20
N ALA A 169 4.18 18.89 7.41
CA ALA A 169 4.16 20.29 7.81
C ALA A 169 2.74 20.72 8.25
N GLY A 170 2.65 21.40 9.41
CA GLY A 170 1.42 21.93 10.01
C GLY A 170 0.16 21.04 9.97
N ASN A 171 0.32 19.72 10.10
CA ASN A 171 -0.71 18.80 9.59
C ASN A 171 -1.96 18.65 10.46
N ALA A 172 -1.93 19.03 11.75
CA ALA A 172 -3.10 18.90 12.61
C ALA A 172 -4.22 19.88 12.19
N ILE A 173 -3.93 21.18 12.19
CA ILE A 173 -4.88 22.24 11.81
C ILE A 173 -5.40 22.06 10.38
N TYR A 174 -4.53 21.72 9.43
CA TYR A 174 -4.91 21.47 8.04
C TYR A 174 -5.87 20.28 7.90
N ARG A 175 -5.66 19.17 8.61
CA ARG A 175 -6.57 18.02 8.57
C ARG A 175 -7.96 18.36 9.09
N ILE A 176 -8.04 19.18 10.15
CA ILE A 176 -9.31 19.67 10.70
C ILE A 176 -10.03 20.49 9.63
N LEU A 177 -9.39 21.55 9.12
CA LEU A 177 -9.98 22.46 8.13
C LEU A 177 -10.39 21.72 6.83
N ASN A 178 -9.58 20.78 6.35
CA ASN A 178 -9.85 20.05 5.11
C ASN A 178 -10.93 18.95 5.25
N LYS A 179 -11.02 18.32 6.44
CA LYS A 179 -12.11 17.39 6.81
C LYS A 179 -13.46 18.10 6.90
N GLU A 180 -13.46 19.33 7.40
CA GLU A 180 -14.66 20.14 7.63
C GLU A 180 -15.06 21.04 6.42
N CYS A 181 -14.34 20.93 5.29
CA CYS A 181 -14.55 21.72 4.06
C CYS A 181 -14.41 23.25 4.25
N LEU A 182 -13.41 23.66 5.04
CA LEU A 182 -13.16 25.04 5.44
C LEU A 182 -12.00 25.72 4.66
N MET A 183 -11.31 25.00 3.77
CA MET A 183 -10.11 25.49 3.06
C MET A 183 -10.37 26.71 2.17
N LYS A 184 -11.61 26.91 1.70
CA LYS A 184 -12.01 28.12 0.93
C LYS A 184 -11.82 29.45 1.70
N ASN A 185 -11.83 29.38 3.04
CA ASN A 185 -11.61 30.51 3.94
C ASN A 185 -10.15 30.64 4.40
N VAL A 186 -9.31 29.63 4.16
CA VAL A 186 -7.86 29.76 4.31
C VAL A 186 -7.37 30.60 3.13
N ARG A 187 -6.80 31.77 3.41
CA ARG A 187 -6.17 32.66 2.42
C ARG A 187 -4.72 32.28 2.16
N GLU A 188 -4.04 31.82 3.20
CA GLU A 188 -2.65 31.44 3.15
C GLU A 188 -2.36 30.37 4.20
N PHE A 189 -1.47 29.44 3.87
CA PHE A 189 -0.85 28.52 4.84
C PHE A 189 0.64 28.46 4.53
N VAL A 190 1.47 29.05 5.38
CA VAL A 190 2.94 29.06 5.27
C VAL A 190 3.54 28.22 6.39
N SER A 191 4.57 27.45 6.09
CA SER A 191 5.31 26.65 7.08
C SER A 191 6.79 27.03 7.05
N TYR A 192 7.24 27.67 8.12
CA TYR A 192 8.63 28.04 8.39
C TYR A 192 9.34 26.92 9.12
N ASN A 193 10.62 26.70 8.79
CA ASN A 193 11.51 25.81 9.53
C ASN A 193 12.98 26.16 9.22
N LEU A 194 13.92 25.33 9.66
CA LEU A 194 15.37 25.54 9.49
C LEU A 194 15.90 25.26 8.06
N ILE A 195 15.01 25.15 7.06
CA ILE A 195 15.31 25.36 5.63
C ILE A 195 14.53 26.57 5.11
N TYR A 196 13.23 26.62 5.33
CA TYR A 196 12.35 27.65 4.76
C TYR A 196 12.25 28.86 5.71
N LEU A 197 13.35 29.60 5.81
CA LEU A 197 13.45 30.84 6.61
C LEU A 197 12.53 31.95 6.09
N ASP A 198 12.26 31.98 4.78
CA ASP A 198 11.27 32.84 4.15
C ASP A 198 9.88 32.19 4.00
N GLY A 199 9.74 30.94 4.47
CA GLY A 199 8.48 30.22 4.55
C GLY A 199 8.16 29.36 3.33
N PHE A 200 7.72 28.13 3.57
CA PHE A 200 7.18 27.25 2.53
C PHE A 200 5.67 27.49 2.41
N VAL A 201 5.24 28.09 1.30
CA VAL A 201 3.82 28.35 1.04
C VAL A 201 3.11 27.03 0.70
N SER A 202 2.48 26.42 1.69
CA SER A 202 1.65 25.21 1.55
C SER A 202 0.35 25.51 0.81
N ILE A 203 -0.24 26.71 0.95
CA ILE A 203 -1.42 27.20 0.22
C ILE A 203 -1.30 28.72 -0.02
N ASP A 204 -1.55 29.18 -1.26
CA ASP A 204 -1.79 30.58 -1.63
C ASP A 204 -3.18 30.67 -2.28
N ASN A 205 -4.14 31.32 -1.62
CA ASN A 205 -5.54 31.37 -2.01
C ASN A 205 -6.14 32.77 -1.77
N PRO A 206 -5.58 33.82 -2.38
CA PRO A 206 -5.88 35.21 -2.05
C PRO A 206 -7.30 35.61 -2.49
N ASN A 207 -7.80 36.72 -1.95
CA ASN A 207 -9.13 37.24 -2.29
C ASN A 207 -9.23 37.49 -3.81
N LYS A 208 -10.21 36.85 -4.47
CA LYS A 208 -10.50 37.00 -5.90
C LYS A 208 -10.82 38.45 -6.25
N VAL A 209 -9.92 39.12 -6.96
CA VAL A 209 -10.13 40.48 -7.47
C VAL A 209 -10.90 40.39 -8.79
N LEU A 210 -12.04 41.08 -8.88
CA LEU A 210 -12.89 41.05 -10.07
C LEU A 210 -12.12 41.53 -11.31
N GLY A 211 -12.09 40.70 -12.36
CA GLY A 211 -11.34 40.97 -13.60
C GLY A 211 -9.90 40.47 -13.61
N TYR A 212 -9.41 39.82 -12.55
CA TYR A 212 -8.05 39.27 -12.47
C TYR A 212 -8.03 37.82 -11.98
N TYR A 213 -7.07 37.04 -12.47
CA TYR A 213 -6.63 35.77 -11.91
C TYR A 213 -5.44 36.01 -10.97
N THR A 214 -5.32 35.23 -9.90
CA THR A 214 -4.25 35.40 -8.89
C THR A 214 -3.30 34.20 -8.85
N PHE A 215 -2.00 34.46 -8.77
CA PHE A 215 -0.98 33.42 -8.66
C PHE A 215 0.30 33.97 -7.99
N ARG A 216 0.80 33.32 -6.92
CA ARG A 216 1.99 33.74 -6.14
C ARG A 216 1.93 35.23 -5.76
N GLY A 217 0.79 35.67 -5.23
CA GLY A 217 0.53 37.08 -4.90
C GLY A 217 0.53 38.11 -6.06
N GLN A 218 0.68 37.65 -7.31
CA GLN A 218 0.58 38.47 -8.53
C GLN A 218 -0.84 38.39 -9.13
N TYR A 219 -1.21 39.41 -9.91
CA TYR A 219 -2.52 39.55 -10.55
C TYR A 219 -2.37 39.60 -12.07
N PHE A 220 -3.11 38.76 -12.78
CA PHE A 220 -3.11 38.67 -14.24
C PHE A 220 -4.50 39.01 -14.78
N PRO A 221 -4.66 40.02 -15.66
CA PRO A 221 -5.98 40.40 -16.16
C PRO A 221 -6.67 39.25 -16.91
N VAL A 222 -7.99 39.12 -16.74
CA VAL A 222 -8.80 38.05 -17.35
C VAL A 222 -8.80 38.12 -18.89
N ASP A 223 -8.61 39.31 -19.46
CA ASP A 223 -8.42 39.57 -20.89
C ASP A 223 -6.98 39.29 -21.38
N GLN A 224 -6.01 39.15 -20.47
CA GLN A 224 -4.58 38.99 -20.77
C GLN A 224 -4.01 37.63 -20.32
N VAL A 225 -4.79 36.56 -20.49
CA VAL A 225 -4.37 35.16 -20.21
C VAL A 225 -3.01 34.82 -20.84
N SER A 226 -2.68 35.37 -22.01
CA SER A 226 -1.39 35.17 -22.68
C SER A 226 -0.18 35.71 -21.89
N SER A 227 -0.38 36.67 -20.97
CA SER A 227 0.66 37.13 -20.04
C SER A 227 0.92 36.13 -18.90
N PHE A 228 -0.16 35.56 -18.35
CA PHE A 228 -0.08 34.51 -17.34
C PHE A 228 0.58 33.23 -17.90
N ILE A 229 0.14 32.79 -19.08
CA ILE A 229 0.71 31.61 -19.76
C ILE A 229 2.22 31.78 -19.98
N LYS A 230 2.67 32.94 -20.47
CA LYS A 230 4.12 33.22 -20.63
C LYS A 230 4.88 33.20 -19.30
N HIS A 231 4.28 33.72 -18.23
CA HIS A 231 4.90 33.64 -16.90
C HIS A 231 5.04 32.19 -16.42
N LEU A 232 4.04 31.33 -16.66
CA LEU A 232 4.13 29.90 -16.37
C LEU A 232 5.19 29.21 -17.25
N GLU A 233 5.29 29.54 -18.54
CA GLU A 233 6.34 29.01 -19.42
C GLU A 233 7.75 29.35 -18.91
N THR A 234 7.96 30.57 -18.40
CA THR A 234 9.23 30.97 -17.76
C THR A 234 9.49 30.16 -16.49
N LEU A 235 8.54 30.06 -15.55
CA LEU A 235 8.71 29.29 -14.31
C LEU A 235 8.93 27.79 -14.54
N ILE A 236 8.30 27.22 -15.58
CA ILE A 236 8.55 25.84 -16.01
C ILE A 236 10.00 25.71 -16.51
N GLN A 237 10.47 26.62 -17.36
CA GLN A 237 11.85 26.60 -17.89
C GLN A 237 12.92 26.79 -16.81
N GLU A 238 12.67 27.69 -15.85
CA GLU A 238 13.53 27.89 -14.68
C GLU A 238 13.63 26.60 -13.86
N ASN A 239 12.50 26.01 -13.44
CA ASN A 239 12.49 24.73 -12.74
C ASN A 239 13.13 23.59 -13.55
N GLU A 240 12.91 23.56 -14.88
CA GLU A 240 13.50 22.58 -15.79
C GLU A 240 15.03 22.66 -15.90
N SER A 241 15.64 23.79 -15.57
CA SER A 241 17.11 23.99 -15.57
C SER A 241 17.81 23.50 -14.29
N THR A 242 17.06 23.07 -13.27
CA THR A 242 17.61 22.57 -12.00
C THR A 242 18.49 21.33 -12.21
N GLU A 243 19.76 21.37 -11.78
CA GLU A 243 20.75 20.30 -12.03
C GLU A 243 20.38 18.94 -11.41
N LYS A 244 19.69 18.94 -10.27
CA LYS A 244 19.32 17.72 -9.53
C LYS A 244 17.97 17.17 -10.03
N PRO A 245 17.91 15.96 -10.63
CA PRO A 245 16.69 15.46 -11.27
C PRO A 245 15.48 15.30 -10.32
N GLU A 246 15.70 14.83 -9.09
CA GLU A 246 14.63 14.70 -8.09
C GLU A 246 14.05 16.06 -7.68
N GLU A 247 14.92 17.07 -7.55
CA GLU A 247 14.53 18.42 -7.15
C GLU A 247 13.78 19.11 -8.30
N LYS A 248 14.26 18.99 -9.55
CA LYS A 248 13.56 19.43 -10.76
C LYS A 248 12.10 18.94 -10.79
N GLU A 249 11.87 17.66 -10.57
CA GLU A 249 10.51 17.10 -10.63
C GLU A 249 9.64 17.55 -9.44
N ASN A 250 10.18 17.58 -8.21
CA ASN A 250 9.42 18.04 -7.05
C ASN A 250 9.09 19.56 -7.14
N GLN A 251 9.98 20.39 -7.71
CA GLN A 251 9.74 21.82 -7.98
C GLN A 251 8.64 22.03 -9.03
N LEU A 252 8.66 21.27 -10.13
CA LEU A 252 7.59 21.29 -11.14
C LEU A 252 6.25 20.83 -10.56
N LEU A 253 6.26 19.85 -9.64
CA LEU A 253 5.07 19.37 -8.93
C LEU A 253 4.54 20.42 -7.94
N LYS A 254 5.42 21.22 -7.32
CA LYS A 254 5.04 22.34 -6.45
C LYS A 254 4.44 23.49 -7.23
N LEU A 255 5.03 23.84 -8.37
CA LEU A 255 4.49 24.81 -9.32
C LEU A 255 3.10 24.39 -9.81
N LEU A 256 2.93 23.12 -10.21
CA LEU A 256 1.65 22.54 -10.61
C LEU A 256 0.58 22.57 -9.49
N HIS A 257 0.99 22.32 -8.25
CA HIS A 257 0.12 22.42 -7.07
C HIS A 257 -0.36 23.87 -6.87
N GLU A 258 0.51 24.86 -6.94
CA GLU A 258 0.16 26.28 -6.78
C GLU A 258 -0.74 26.81 -7.91
N ILE A 259 -0.45 26.42 -9.16
CA ILE A 259 -1.25 26.78 -10.34
C ILE A 259 -2.71 26.32 -10.19
N SER A 260 -2.98 25.23 -9.46
CA SER A 260 -4.33 24.65 -9.31
C SER A 260 -5.38 25.62 -8.78
N HIS A 261 -5.02 26.52 -7.86
CA HIS A 261 -5.92 27.57 -7.35
C HIS A 261 -6.29 28.57 -8.45
N THR A 262 -5.31 29.03 -9.23
CA THR A 262 -5.53 29.90 -10.38
C THR A 262 -6.37 29.22 -11.46
N VAL A 263 -6.14 27.92 -11.72
CA VAL A 263 -6.99 27.15 -12.64
C VAL A 263 -8.42 27.05 -12.11
N SER A 264 -8.63 26.80 -10.81
CA SER A 264 -9.97 26.78 -10.23
C SER A 264 -10.72 28.11 -10.47
N GLN A 265 -10.04 29.27 -10.37
CA GLN A 265 -10.62 30.58 -10.72
C GLN A 265 -10.93 30.70 -12.23
N MET A 266 -10.06 30.19 -13.11
CA MET A 266 -10.29 30.18 -14.57
C MET A 266 -11.46 29.28 -14.99
N LEU A 267 -11.69 28.18 -14.25
CA LEU A 267 -12.79 27.24 -14.48
C LEU A 267 -14.14 27.72 -13.91
N GLU A 268 -14.15 28.75 -13.06
CA GLU A 268 -15.37 29.29 -12.45
C GLU A 268 -16.34 29.84 -13.51
N ASP A 269 -17.63 29.52 -13.34
CA ASP A 269 -18.74 29.84 -14.25
C ASP A 269 -18.58 29.36 -15.71
N LYS A 270 -17.61 28.47 -16.00
CA LYS A 270 -17.41 27.92 -17.36
C LYS A 270 -18.18 26.63 -17.60
N SER A 271 -18.62 26.44 -18.85
CA SER A 271 -19.18 25.17 -19.34
C SER A 271 -18.13 24.05 -19.33
N LEU A 272 -18.56 22.79 -19.27
CA LEU A 272 -17.65 21.64 -19.19
C LEU A 272 -16.66 21.55 -20.37
N MET A 273 -17.06 21.99 -21.57
CA MET A 273 -16.20 22.03 -22.75
C MET A 273 -15.10 23.09 -22.62
N ILE A 274 -15.45 24.31 -22.17
CA ILE A 274 -14.49 25.37 -21.90
C ILE A 274 -13.55 24.96 -20.75
N LYS A 275 -14.07 24.30 -19.72
CA LYS A 275 -13.27 23.76 -18.61
C LYS A 275 -12.18 22.79 -19.08
N LYS A 276 -12.53 21.81 -19.92
CA LYS A 276 -11.56 20.91 -20.55
C LYS A 276 -10.52 21.70 -21.35
N GLY A 277 -10.96 22.63 -22.22
CA GLY A 277 -10.07 23.46 -23.03
C GLY A 277 -9.04 24.28 -22.22
N ILE A 278 -9.44 24.84 -21.07
CA ILE A 278 -8.55 25.59 -20.17
C ILE A 278 -7.51 24.66 -19.51
N VAL A 279 -7.94 23.51 -18.98
CA VAL A 279 -6.99 22.55 -18.37
C VAL A 279 -6.05 21.97 -19.42
N ASP A 280 -6.55 21.67 -20.61
CA ASP A 280 -5.76 21.09 -21.70
C ASP A 280 -4.75 22.11 -22.27
N MET A 281 -5.09 23.41 -22.28
CA MET A 281 -4.17 24.50 -22.60
C MET A 281 -3.03 24.61 -21.57
N ILE A 282 -3.34 24.58 -20.27
CA ILE A 282 -2.33 24.72 -19.20
C ILE A 282 -1.49 23.44 -19.10
N SER A 283 -2.08 22.27 -19.31
CA SER A 283 -1.35 20.99 -19.36
C SER A 283 -0.30 20.98 -20.46
N LYS A 284 -0.59 21.55 -21.63
CA LYS A 284 0.36 21.64 -22.76
C LYS A 284 1.64 22.43 -22.45
N LEU A 285 1.66 23.30 -21.44
CA LEU A 285 2.90 23.97 -21.01
C LEU A 285 3.90 22.98 -20.40
N PHE A 286 3.39 21.91 -19.79
CA PHE A 286 4.18 20.85 -19.16
C PHE A 286 4.61 19.75 -20.14
N VAL A 287 4.35 19.87 -21.45
CA VAL A 287 4.54 18.78 -22.45
C VAL A 287 5.99 18.28 -22.61
N LYS A 288 6.99 19.06 -22.15
CA LYS A 288 8.41 18.66 -22.12
C LYS A 288 8.85 18.04 -20.79
N THR A 289 8.00 18.10 -19.77
CA THR A 289 8.27 17.64 -18.40
C THR A 289 7.70 16.24 -18.17
N SER A 290 8.20 15.52 -17.15
CA SER A 290 7.62 14.23 -16.72
C SER A 290 6.17 14.33 -16.23
N LEU A 291 5.70 15.53 -15.86
CA LEU A 291 4.39 15.72 -15.24
C LEU A 291 3.24 15.94 -16.25
N TYR A 292 3.50 15.94 -17.56
CA TYR A 292 2.53 16.30 -18.60
C TYR A 292 1.15 15.62 -18.44
N LYS A 293 1.12 14.28 -18.32
CA LYS A 293 -0.15 13.53 -18.19
C LYS A 293 -0.74 13.54 -16.78
N GLU A 294 0.06 13.67 -15.71
CA GLU A 294 -0.48 13.86 -14.36
C GLU A 294 -1.12 15.25 -14.19
N CYS A 295 -0.57 16.28 -14.85
CA CYS A 295 -1.03 17.67 -14.82
C CYS A 295 -2.55 17.81 -15.00
N ARG A 296 -3.11 17.28 -16.09
CA ARG A 296 -4.56 17.33 -16.38
C ARG A 296 -5.40 16.76 -15.23
N LYS A 297 -4.99 15.61 -14.70
CA LYS A 297 -5.71 14.87 -13.65
C LYS A 297 -5.62 15.57 -12.29
N LEU A 298 -4.45 16.12 -11.97
CA LEU A 298 -4.21 16.87 -10.74
C LEU A 298 -4.97 18.21 -10.75
N LEU A 299 -4.90 18.98 -11.84
CA LEU A 299 -5.65 20.24 -11.97
C LEU A 299 -7.17 20.06 -11.88
N LEU A 300 -7.74 19.05 -12.55
CA LEU A 300 -9.18 18.75 -12.47
C LEU A 300 -9.59 18.26 -11.08
N GLY A 301 -8.80 17.38 -10.48
CA GLY A 301 -9.06 16.85 -9.14
C GLY A 301 -9.05 17.94 -8.09
N GLU A 302 -8.05 18.83 -8.13
CA GLU A 302 -7.87 19.88 -7.14
C GLU A 302 -8.85 21.05 -7.34
N ALA A 303 -9.21 21.42 -8.57
CA ALA A 303 -10.28 22.39 -8.80
C ALA A 303 -11.64 21.90 -8.26
N GLU A 304 -11.95 20.60 -8.38
CA GLU A 304 -13.14 20.01 -7.76
C GLU A 304 -12.98 19.75 -6.24
N ASN A 305 -11.78 19.83 -5.66
CA ASN A 305 -11.58 19.90 -4.21
C ASN A 305 -11.85 21.33 -3.71
N ILE A 306 -11.23 22.34 -4.32
CA ILE A 306 -11.37 23.76 -3.98
C ILE A 306 -12.84 24.20 -4.01
N LYS A 307 -13.57 23.78 -5.05
CA LYS A 307 -15.02 23.97 -5.21
C LYS A 307 -15.86 23.33 -4.09
N LYS A 308 -15.38 22.28 -3.42
CA LYS A 308 -16.03 21.64 -2.25
C LYS A 308 -15.61 22.28 -0.92
N GLY A 309 -14.73 23.29 -0.93
CA GLY A 309 -14.10 23.84 0.27
C GLY A 309 -12.94 23.00 0.81
N GLN A 310 -12.41 22.08 0.01
CA GLN A 310 -11.27 21.23 0.33
C GLN A 310 -10.03 21.71 -0.43
N ALA A 311 -8.84 21.35 0.03
CA ALA A 311 -7.59 21.55 -0.69
C ALA A 311 -6.61 20.46 -0.28
N THR A 312 -5.78 19.95 -1.18
CA THR A 312 -4.72 19.00 -0.84
C THR A 312 -3.39 19.73 -0.68
N THR A 313 -2.55 19.31 0.28
CA THR A 313 -1.19 19.85 0.40
C THR A 313 -0.30 19.33 -0.72
N PHE A 314 0.78 20.04 -1.03
CA PHE A 314 1.89 19.52 -1.84
C PHE A 314 2.40 18.15 -1.33
N GLN A 315 2.44 17.95 -0.01
CA GLN A 315 2.84 16.68 0.61
C GLN A 315 1.83 15.55 0.34
N ASP A 316 0.52 15.85 0.26
CA ASP A 316 -0.49 14.88 -0.17
C ASP A 316 -0.41 14.60 -1.69
N TYR A 317 -0.15 15.62 -2.52
CA TYR A 317 0.20 15.46 -3.94
C TYR A 317 1.35 14.45 -4.13
N ARG A 318 2.47 14.65 -3.42
CA ARG A 318 3.66 13.78 -3.48
C ARG A 318 3.38 12.37 -2.95
N ARG A 319 2.65 12.26 -1.83
CA ARG A 319 2.23 10.96 -1.25
C ARG A 319 1.27 10.20 -2.18
N ASN A 320 0.46 10.89 -2.98
CA ASN A 320 -0.38 10.27 -4.00
C ASN A 320 0.44 9.69 -5.17
N ARG A 321 1.62 10.25 -5.50
CA ARG A 321 2.57 9.60 -6.43
C ARG A 321 3.11 8.28 -5.86
N THR A 322 3.42 8.21 -4.56
CA THR A 322 3.76 6.92 -3.90
C THR A 322 2.66 5.87 -4.06
N LYS A 323 1.39 6.31 -4.12
CA LYS A 323 0.21 5.45 -4.35
C LYS A 323 -0.08 5.13 -5.83
N VAL A 324 0.79 5.47 -6.78
CA VAL A 324 0.62 5.04 -8.19
C VAL A 324 0.55 3.51 -8.28
N PHE A 325 1.37 2.77 -7.51
CA PHE A 325 1.35 1.29 -7.50
C PHE A 325 0.02 0.70 -7.01
N GLU A 326 -0.56 1.24 -5.94
CA GLU A 326 -1.89 0.81 -5.45
C GLU A 326 -3.00 1.21 -6.44
N ARG A 327 -2.97 2.44 -6.95
CA ARG A 327 -3.96 2.96 -7.91
C ARG A 327 -3.91 2.25 -9.25
N ALA A 328 -2.73 1.82 -9.70
CA ALA A 328 -2.57 1.02 -10.91
C ALA A 328 -3.20 -0.38 -10.73
N GLN A 329 -2.88 -1.05 -9.63
CA GLN A 329 -3.44 -2.37 -9.30
C GLN A 329 -4.98 -2.32 -9.16
N MET A 330 -5.53 -1.31 -8.49
CA MET A 330 -6.98 -1.11 -8.40
C MET A 330 -7.63 -0.80 -9.75
N SER A 331 -6.95 -0.05 -10.63
CA SER A 331 -7.45 0.21 -12.00
C SER A 331 -7.50 -1.10 -12.81
N LEU A 332 -6.44 -1.91 -12.76
CA LEU A 332 -6.38 -3.23 -13.41
C LEU A 332 -7.48 -4.19 -12.95
N PHE A 333 -7.82 -4.21 -11.65
CA PHE A 333 -8.94 -5.01 -11.15
C PHE A 333 -10.28 -4.55 -11.75
N ASN A 334 -10.50 -3.24 -11.89
CA ASN A 334 -11.74 -2.67 -12.42
C ASN A 334 -11.89 -2.87 -13.95
N SER A 335 -10.81 -2.70 -14.70
CA SER A 335 -10.74 -2.95 -16.14
C SER A 335 -9.29 -2.90 -16.61
N VAL A 336 -8.74 -4.01 -17.11
CA VAL A 336 -7.37 -4.05 -17.66
C VAL A 336 -7.29 -3.28 -18.97
N ALA A 337 -8.20 -3.52 -19.91
CA ALA A 337 -8.26 -2.84 -21.21
C ALA A 337 -8.21 -1.30 -21.05
N ASP A 338 -9.11 -0.74 -20.23
CA ASP A 338 -9.22 0.71 -20.01
C ASP A 338 -8.04 1.28 -19.17
N SER A 339 -7.21 0.42 -18.57
CA SER A 339 -6.11 0.82 -17.66
C SER A 339 -4.70 0.73 -18.27
N ILE A 340 -4.52 0.00 -19.37
CA ILE A 340 -3.21 -0.20 -20.03
C ILE A 340 -3.03 0.65 -21.30
N VAL A 341 -3.94 1.59 -21.56
CA VAL A 341 -3.91 2.53 -22.69
C VAL A 341 -4.09 3.98 -22.20
N THR A 342 -3.62 4.96 -22.99
CA THR A 342 -3.76 6.40 -22.65
C THR A 342 -4.65 7.18 -23.61
N GLU A 343 -5.01 6.56 -24.73
CA GLU A 343 -5.86 7.06 -25.81
C GLU A 343 -6.74 5.88 -26.29
N GLU A 344 -7.66 6.13 -27.22
CA GLU A 344 -8.46 5.06 -27.83
C GLU A 344 -7.55 4.05 -28.55
N ASN A 345 -7.80 2.77 -28.31
CA ASN A 345 -7.01 1.65 -28.83
C ASN A 345 -7.97 0.58 -29.35
N ASP A 346 -8.31 0.70 -30.63
CA ASP A 346 -9.33 -0.14 -31.29
C ASP A 346 -8.95 -1.63 -31.31
N THR A 347 -7.65 -1.94 -31.25
CA THR A 347 -7.11 -3.30 -31.40
C THR A 347 -6.19 -3.69 -30.24
N TYR A 348 -6.42 -4.85 -29.66
CA TYR A 348 -5.53 -5.49 -28.69
C TYR A 348 -4.84 -6.70 -29.31
N MET A 349 -3.80 -7.20 -28.65
CA MET A 349 -3.08 -8.42 -29.01
C MET A 349 -2.80 -9.26 -27.76
N SER A 350 -2.54 -10.56 -27.87
CA SER A 350 -2.20 -11.40 -26.72
C SER A 350 -0.70 -11.37 -26.39
N ILE A 351 -0.33 -11.91 -25.22
CA ILE A 351 1.03 -12.45 -25.02
C ILE A 351 1.29 -13.63 -25.98
N ILE A 352 2.55 -14.06 -26.15
CA ILE A 352 2.84 -15.26 -26.96
C ILE A 352 2.32 -16.50 -26.24
N LEU A 353 1.43 -17.26 -26.90
CA LEU A 353 0.93 -18.55 -26.44
C LEU A 353 1.05 -19.54 -27.59
N ASN A 354 1.66 -20.71 -27.36
CA ASN A 354 1.92 -21.72 -28.41
C ASN A 354 2.46 -21.13 -29.73
N ASN A 355 3.53 -20.34 -29.62
CA ASN A 355 4.21 -19.66 -30.75
C ASN A 355 3.30 -18.71 -31.57
N SER A 356 2.23 -18.23 -30.94
CA SER A 356 1.16 -17.50 -31.58
C SER A 356 0.77 -16.25 -30.79
N ILE A 357 0.36 -15.20 -31.48
CA ILE A 357 -0.29 -14.02 -30.92
C ILE A 357 -1.69 -13.95 -31.51
N LEU A 358 -2.71 -13.84 -30.65
CA LEU A 358 -4.04 -13.44 -31.07
C LEU A 358 -4.09 -11.91 -31.18
N GLN A 359 -4.83 -11.39 -32.15
CA GLN A 359 -5.14 -9.97 -32.29
C GLN A 359 -6.66 -9.82 -32.39
N GLY A 360 -7.24 -8.71 -31.95
CA GLY A 360 -8.68 -8.47 -32.13
C GLY A 360 -9.14 -7.11 -31.64
N SER A 361 -10.32 -6.71 -32.10
CA SER A 361 -11.00 -5.48 -31.71
C SER A 361 -11.32 -5.40 -30.21
N ILE A 362 -11.46 -4.19 -29.66
CA ILE A 362 -11.87 -3.93 -28.26
C ILE A 362 -13.15 -4.69 -27.88
N ASP A 363 -14.09 -4.87 -28.81
CA ASP A 363 -15.36 -5.58 -28.60
C ASP A 363 -15.16 -7.09 -28.32
N LYS A 364 -13.97 -7.65 -28.60
CA LYS A 364 -13.59 -9.03 -28.24
C LYS A 364 -12.99 -9.14 -26.83
N VAL A 365 -12.72 -8.02 -26.15
CA VAL A 365 -12.07 -7.99 -24.83
C VAL A 365 -13.10 -8.05 -23.70
N THR A 366 -13.86 -9.15 -23.68
CA THR A 366 -14.92 -9.42 -22.70
C THR A 366 -14.48 -10.33 -21.56
N GLY A 367 -13.34 -11.02 -21.70
CA GLY A 367 -12.89 -12.04 -20.75
C GLY A 367 -12.34 -11.48 -19.44
N ILE A 368 -12.47 -12.29 -18.38
CA ILE A 368 -12.01 -12.01 -17.02
C ILE A 368 -10.92 -13.00 -16.66
N ILE A 369 -9.76 -12.53 -16.17
CA ILE A 369 -8.69 -13.40 -15.68
C ILE A 369 -8.68 -13.38 -14.15
N HIS A 370 -8.58 -14.56 -13.57
CA HIS A 370 -8.39 -14.75 -12.14
C HIS A 370 -6.96 -15.26 -11.88
N PHE A 371 -6.24 -14.72 -10.90
CA PHE A 371 -4.86 -15.09 -10.57
C PHE A 371 -4.70 -15.26 -9.05
N GLY A 372 -4.81 -16.51 -8.57
CA GLY A 372 -5.17 -16.75 -7.18
C GLY A 372 -6.53 -16.10 -6.87
N LYS A 373 -6.58 -15.36 -5.77
CA LYS A 373 -7.70 -14.51 -5.31
C LYS A 373 -7.99 -13.26 -6.15
N ASP A 374 -7.04 -12.79 -6.95
CA ASP A 374 -7.18 -11.54 -7.71
C ASP A 374 -8.07 -11.76 -8.94
N THR A 375 -8.93 -10.79 -9.24
CA THR A 375 -9.81 -10.81 -10.42
C THR A 375 -9.59 -9.55 -11.26
N TYR A 376 -9.36 -9.75 -12.56
CA TYR A 376 -9.03 -8.72 -13.54
C TYR A 376 -10.14 -8.67 -14.60
N ASN A 377 -10.94 -7.61 -14.60
CA ASN A 377 -12.04 -7.43 -15.54
C ASN A 377 -11.53 -6.90 -16.90
N LYS A 378 -12.25 -7.17 -18.00
CA LYS A 378 -11.85 -6.82 -19.39
C LYS A 378 -10.35 -7.04 -19.66
N SER A 379 -9.86 -8.23 -19.30
CA SER A 379 -8.43 -8.54 -19.32
C SER A 379 -8.04 -9.57 -20.39
N ALA A 380 -9.02 -10.09 -21.11
CA ALA A 380 -8.81 -11.21 -22.02
C ALA A 380 -9.72 -11.21 -23.24
N PHE A 381 -9.20 -11.82 -24.31
CA PHE A 381 -10.03 -12.44 -25.35
C PHE A 381 -10.59 -13.76 -24.82
N VAL A 382 -11.86 -14.07 -25.13
CA VAL A 382 -12.47 -15.36 -24.80
C VAL A 382 -12.36 -16.30 -25.99
N ASP A 383 -11.71 -17.45 -25.82
CA ASP A 383 -11.57 -18.50 -26.82
C ASP A 383 -11.96 -19.86 -26.22
N GLY A 384 -13.24 -20.21 -26.38
CA GLY A 384 -13.84 -21.39 -25.74
C GLY A 384 -13.75 -21.34 -24.20
N ASN A 385 -12.96 -22.24 -23.62
CA ASN A 385 -12.70 -22.28 -22.17
C ASN A 385 -11.47 -21.45 -21.74
N PHE A 386 -10.88 -20.64 -22.61
CA PHE A 386 -9.65 -19.91 -22.33
C PHE A 386 -9.85 -18.39 -22.34
N ASN A 387 -9.48 -17.73 -21.24
CA ASN A 387 -9.45 -16.28 -21.14
C ASN A 387 -8.00 -15.80 -21.35
N ILE A 388 -7.70 -15.42 -22.59
CA ILE A 388 -6.36 -15.17 -23.12
C ILE A 388 -5.94 -13.71 -22.89
N PRO A 389 -4.86 -13.42 -22.15
CA PRO A 389 -4.53 -12.08 -21.68
C PRO A 389 -4.16 -11.10 -22.80
N ILE A 390 -4.72 -9.90 -22.73
CA ILE A 390 -4.47 -8.82 -23.70
C ILE A 390 -3.27 -7.92 -23.36
N LEU A 391 -2.73 -7.30 -24.39
CA LEU A 391 -1.76 -6.22 -24.44
C LEU A 391 -2.27 -5.19 -25.47
N PRO A 392 -1.95 -3.89 -25.32
CA PRO A 392 -2.38 -2.86 -26.25
C PRO A 392 -1.55 -2.87 -27.54
N THR A 393 -2.13 -2.47 -28.68
CA THR A 393 -1.35 -2.29 -29.94
C THR A 393 -0.91 -0.85 -30.16
N ASN A 394 -1.53 0.11 -29.46
CA ASN A 394 -1.07 1.50 -29.34
C ASN A 394 -0.51 1.73 -27.93
N VAL A 395 0.76 2.11 -27.83
CA VAL A 395 1.51 2.30 -26.57
C VAL A 395 2.17 3.67 -26.64
N ILE A 396 1.95 4.50 -25.62
CA ILE A 396 2.46 5.88 -25.58
C ILE A 396 3.09 6.11 -24.19
N MET A 397 4.42 6.26 -24.21
CA MET A 397 5.31 6.25 -23.03
C MET A 397 5.43 7.62 -22.37
N ASP A 398 4.35 8.08 -21.76
CA ASP A 398 4.28 9.39 -21.13
C ASP A 398 3.27 9.42 -19.96
N CYS A 399 2.90 8.26 -19.40
CA CYS A 399 1.96 8.17 -18.29
C CYS A 399 2.39 7.17 -17.20
N ASP A 400 3.12 7.65 -16.19
CA ASP A 400 3.51 6.89 -14.98
C ASP A 400 2.43 5.91 -14.49
N GLN A 401 1.17 6.35 -14.48
CA GLN A 401 0.01 5.57 -14.04
C GLN A 401 -0.33 4.38 -14.96
N VAL A 402 -0.37 4.58 -16.27
CA VAL A 402 -0.73 3.54 -17.26
C VAL A 402 0.47 2.65 -17.57
N ASP A 403 1.66 3.23 -17.68
CA ASP A 403 2.92 2.50 -17.79
C ASP A 403 3.09 1.56 -16.57
N GLN A 404 2.66 1.99 -15.38
CA GLN A 404 2.65 1.12 -14.20
C GLN A 404 1.56 0.04 -14.22
N CYS A 405 0.34 0.33 -14.73
CA CYS A 405 -0.67 -0.69 -14.98
C CYS A 405 -0.14 -1.78 -15.93
N LEU A 406 0.43 -1.38 -17.06
CA LEU A 406 1.00 -2.27 -18.06
C LEU A 406 2.16 -3.11 -17.48
N ARG A 407 3.08 -2.48 -16.72
CA ARG A 407 4.15 -3.17 -15.97
C ARG A 407 3.65 -4.16 -14.92
N GLN A 408 2.54 -3.88 -14.23
CA GLN A 408 1.93 -4.80 -13.26
C GLN A 408 1.20 -5.95 -13.97
N TRP A 409 0.49 -5.66 -15.05
CA TRP A 409 -0.25 -6.65 -15.82
C TRP A 409 0.68 -7.69 -16.47
N ILE A 410 1.76 -7.24 -17.10
CA ILE A 410 2.81 -8.13 -17.64
C ILE A 410 3.40 -8.99 -16.51
N ARG A 411 3.72 -8.39 -15.36
CA ARG A 411 4.24 -9.12 -14.20
C ARG A 411 3.29 -10.19 -13.70
N ALA A 412 1.99 -9.91 -13.60
CA ALA A 412 0.99 -10.89 -13.15
C ALA A 412 0.91 -12.10 -14.09
N ASN A 413 0.87 -11.85 -15.41
CA ASN A 413 0.83 -12.90 -16.43
C ASN A 413 2.11 -13.75 -16.45
N TYR A 414 3.28 -13.12 -16.53
CA TYR A 414 4.56 -13.85 -16.62
C TYR A 414 4.93 -14.55 -15.30
N ALA A 415 4.50 -14.03 -14.15
CA ALA A 415 4.61 -14.71 -12.86
C ALA A 415 3.88 -16.06 -12.87
N ARG A 416 2.66 -16.09 -13.42
CA ARG A 416 1.83 -17.30 -13.52
C ARG A 416 2.33 -18.24 -14.60
N LEU A 417 2.64 -17.72 -15.80
CA LEU A 417 3.07 -18.51 -16.96
C LEU A 417 4.36 -19.31 -16.70
N TYR A 418 5.28 -18.77 -15.88
CA TYR A 418 6.58 -19.39 -15.59
C TYR A 418 6.79 -19.75 -14.11
N SER A 419 5.75 -19.68 -13.27
CA SER A 419 5.81 -19.94 -11.82
C SER A 419 6.90 -19.13 -11.08
N VAL A 420 7.07 -17.86 -11.44
CA VAL A 420 8.06 -16.94 -10.85
C VAL A 420 7.37 -15.94 -9.92
N ASN A 421 7.99 -15.56 -8.81
CA ASN A 421 7.49 -14.48 -7.95
C ASN A 421 7.32 -13.16 -8.75
N ALA A 422 6.14 -12.54 -8.68
CA ALA A 422 5.79 -11.34 -9.46
C ALA A 422 6.67 -10.10 -9.23
N ALA A 423 7.42 -10.04 -8.12
CA ALA A 423 8.40 -8.99 -7.84
C ALA A 423 9.79 -9.25 -8.46
N SER A 424 10.01 -10.42 -9.08
CA SER A 424 11.32 -10.83 -9.63
C SER A 424 11.69 -10.06 -10.89
N ASP A 425 12.95 -9.64 -10.98
CA ASP A 425 13.53 -9.06 -12.19
C ASP A 425 13.52 -10.03 -13.38
N GLN A 426 13.56 -11.34 -13.11
CA GLN A 426 13.56 -12.40 -14.12
C GLN A 426 12.38 -12.25 -15.12
N ILE A 427 11.22 -11.80 -14.63
CA ILE A 427 10.02 -11.57 -15.45
C ILE A 427 10.23 -10.43 -16.47
N MET A 428 11.02 -9.41 -16.14
CA MET A 428 11.34 -8.35 -17.09
C MET A 428 12.14 -8.91 -18.26
N TYR A 429 13.21 -9.66 -17.99
CA TYR A 429 14.06 -10.22 -19.03
C TYR A 429 13.38 -11.34 -19.84
N TYR A 430 12.43 -12.07 -19.25
CA TYR A 430 11.52 -12.95 -19.99
C TYR A 430 10.68 -12.17 -21.01
N PHE A 431 9.97 -11.12 -20.59
CA PHE A 431 9.18 -10.28 -21.52
C PHE A 431 10.05 -9.64 -22.62
N LEU A 432 11.25 -9.15 -22.27
CA LEU A 432 12.20 -8.59 -23.24
C LEU A 432 12.70 -9.62 -24.26
N THR A 433 12.84 -10.88 -23.85
CA THR A 433 13.23 -12.00 -24.74
C THR A 433 12.12 -12.33 -25.72
N ASP A 434 10.85 -12.36 -25.26
CA ASP A 434 9.70 -12.54 -26.14
C ASP A 434 9.46 -11.34 -27.07
N ALA A 435 9.68 -10.11 -26.60
CA ALA A 435 9.61 -8.92 -27.46
C ALA A 435 10.64 -8.99 -28.61
N LEU A 436 11.88 -9.38 -28.32
CA LEU A 436 12.92 -9.62 -29.33
C LEU A 436 12.49 -10.73 -30.32
N ARG A 437 11.91 -11.81 -29.79
CA ARG A 437 11.40 -12.93 -30.60
C ARG A 437 10.31 -12.48 -31.58
N VAL A 438 9.37 -11.64 -31.15
CA VAL A 438 8.34 -11.04 -32.02
C VAL A 438 8.97 -10.10 -33.05
N TYR A 439 9.93 -9.26 -32.64
CA TYR A 439 10.64 -8.34 -33.52
C TYR A 439 11.38 -9.05 -34.67
N LEU A 440 12.01 -10.21 -34.37
CA LEU A 440 12.71 -11.04 -35.37
C LEU A 440 11.77 -11.87 -36.25
N SER A 441 10.56 -12.18 -35.78
CA SER A 441 9.54 -12.99 -36.49
C SER A 441 8.98 -12.29 -37.73
N ASP A 442 8.22 -13.00 -38.55
CA ASP A 442 7.56 -12.44 -39.74
C ASP A 442 6.12 -12.05 -39.42
N VAL A 443 5.97 -10.88 -38.79
CA VAL A 443 4.71 -10.32 -38.28
C VAL A 443 4.61 -8.83 -38.60
N ASP A 444 3.40 -8.28 -38.55
CA ASP A 444 3.13 -6.89 -38.93
C ASP A 444 3.93 -5.84 -38.13
N LEU A 445 4.28 -4.73 -38.78
CA LEU A 445 5.09 -3.66 -38.19
C LEU A 445 4.41 -2.96 -37.00
N LYS A 446 3.07 -2.88 -36.95
CA LYS A 446 2.32 -2.37 -35.79
C LYS A 446 2.56 -3.25 -34.57
N ILE A 447 2.55 -4.57 -34.75
CA ILE A 447 2.78 -5.56 -33.69
C ILE A 447 4.23 -5.50 -33.20
N LYS A 448 5.20 -5.41 -34.12
CA LYS A 448 6.62 -5.25 -33.75
C LYS A 448 6.87 -3.95 -32.97
N LYS A 449 6.27 -2.84 -33.42
CA LYS A 449 6.32 -1.56 -32.71
C LYS A 449 5.71 -1.69 -31.31
N ALA A 450 4.50 -2.25 -31.20
CA ALA A 450 3.82 -2.43 -29.93
C ALA A 450 4.67 -3.23 -28.93
N TRP A 451 5.18 -4.41 -29.31
CA TRP A 451 6.04 -5.21 -28.42
C TRP A 451 7.34 -4.49 -28.02
N ARG A 452 7.99 -3.75 -28.93
CA ARG A 452 9.16 -2.93 -28.61
C ARG A 452 8.84 -1.79 -27.64
N ASP A 453 7.71 -1.13 -27.82
CA ASP A 453 7.31 0.01 -26.99
C ASP A 453 6.87 -0.48 -25.59
N ILE A 454 6.18 -1.62 -25.48
CA ILE A 454 5.90 -2.29 -24.19
C ILE A 454 7.21 -2.74 -23.51
N ALA A 455 8.17 -3.29 -24.27
CA ALA A 455 9.48 -3.64 -23.75
C ALA A 455 10.23 -2.42 -23.19
N ARG A 456 10.03 -1.24 -23.80
CA ARG A 456 10.59 0.02 -23.32
C ARG A 456 9.86 0.52 -22.07
N VAL A 457 8.52 0.37 -21.98
CA VAL A 457 7.75 0.58 -20.73
C VAL A 457 8.28 -0.29 -19.57
N MET A 458 8.68 -1.53 -19.85
CA MET A 458 9.28 -2.43 -18.84
C MET A 458 10.66 -1.96 -18.38
N LEU A 459 11.52 -1.44 -19.28
CA LEU A 459 12.81 -0.81 -18.93
C LEU A 459 12.69 0.61 -18.35
N ASP A 460 11.58 1.31 -18.55
CA ASP A 460 11.36 2.66 -17.98
C ASP A 460 10.91 2.62 -16.50
N ARG A 461 11.06 1.47 -15.84
CA ARG A 461 10.89 1.31 -14.40
C ARG A 461 11.96 2.07 -13.62
N VAL A 462 11.60 2.63 -12.46
CA VAL A 462 12.58 3.10 -11.46
C VAL A 462 13.24 1.89 -10.78
N ARG A 463 14.57 1.90 -10.62
CA ARG A 463 15.32 0.85 -9.90
C ARG A 463 15.04 0.93 -8.40
N PHE A 464 14.73 -0.21 -7.77
CA PHE A 464 14.31 -0.27 -6.37
C PHE A 464 15.35 0.37 -5.43
N GLY A 465 14.90 1.28 -4.56
CA GLY A 465 15.76 2.01 -3.63
C GLY A 465 16.46 3.24 -4.21
N THR A 466 16.23 3.58 -5.48
CA THR A 466 16.78 4.77 -6.15
C THR A 466 15.68 5.58 -6.84
N SER A 467 16.03 6.72 -7.43
CA SER A 467 15.21 7.51 -8.37
C SER A 467 15.54 7.23 -9.84
N ILE A 468 16.60 6.47 -10.12
CA ILE A 468 17.13 6.27 -11.48
C ILE A 468 16.30 5.21 -12.21
N LYS A 469 15.85 5.54 -13.44
CA LYS A 469 15.19 4.58 -14.33
C LYS A 469 16.18 3.57 -14.89
N GLU A 470 15.76 2.31 -15.02
CA GLU A 470 16.59 1.21 -15.53
C GLU A 470 17.12 1.51 -16.95
N TYR A 471 16.29 2.09 -17.83
CA TYR A 471 16.70 2.57 -19.16
C TYR A 471 17.85 3.59 -19.10
N ASN A 472 17.75 4.58 -18.20
CA ASN A 472 18.77 5.62 -18.05
C ASN A 472 20.08 5.02 -17.48
N TYR A 473 19.97 4.17 -16.45
CA TYR A 473 21.12 3.46 -15.87
C TYR A 473 21.96 2.71 -16.93
N LEU A 474 21.30 2.10 -17.92
CA LEU A 474 21.95 1.40 -19.04
C LEU A 474 22.56 2.37 -20.09
N ILE A 475 21.95 3.53 -20.33
CA ILE A 475 22.52 4.60 -21.17
C ILE A 475 23.73 5.24 -20.49
N ASP A 476 23.70 5.40 -19.16
CA ASP A 476 24.78 5.89 -18.30
C ASP A 476 25.97 4.90 -18.18
N ASN A 477 26.14 4.02 -19.17
CA ASN A 477 27.33 3.21 -19.40
C ASN A 477 27.57 2.10 -18.34
N ASN A 478 26.51 1.72 -17.60
CA ASN A 478 26.49 0.64 -16.61
C ASN A 478 26.02 -0.71 -17.22
N PRO A 479 26.45 -1.87 -16.68
CA PRO A 479 25.97 -3.16 -17.16
C PRO A 479 24.52 -3.40 -16.73
N PRO A 480 23.78 -4.30 -17.39
CA PRO A 480 22.51 -4.77 -16.86
C PRO A 480 22.74 -5.47 -15.53
N ALA A 481 21.89 -5.21 -14.53
CA ALA A 481 22.03 -5.79 -13.21
C ALA A 481 20.65 -5.94 -12.54
N PRO A 482 20.36 -7.04 -11.83
CA PRO A 482 19.17 -7.12 -10.99
C PRO A 482 19.17 -6.05 -9.88
N VAL A 483 18.05 -5.91 -9.19
CA VAL A 483 17.91 -5.12 -7.96
C VAL A 483 18.90 -5.54 -6.88
N THR A 484 19.36 -6.79 -6.87
CA THR A 484 20.41 -7.30 -5.97
C THR A 484 21.83 -6.85 -6.34
N GLY A 485 22.03 -6.13 -7.45
CA GLY A 485 23.32 -5.58 -7.89
C GLY A 485 24.37 -6.59 -8.39
N SER A 486 24.13 -7.90 -8.22
CA SER A 486 25.09 -8.95 -8.58
C SER A 486 25.15 -9.22 -10.10
N GLN A 487 26.34 -9.08 -10.70
CA GLN A 487 26.58 -9.42 -12.11
C GLN A 487 26.29 -10.90 -12.42
N GLU A 488 26.67 -11.82 -11.54
CA GLU A 488 26.31 -13.23 -11.69
C GLU A 488 24.78 -13.44 -11.72
N GLY A 489 24.03 -12.59 -11.00
CA GLY A 489 22.58 -12.58 -10.98
C GLY A 489 21.95 -12.26 -12.34
N ILE A 490 22.48 -11.29 -13.09
CA ILE A 490 21.96 -11.03 -14.45
C ILE A 490 22.29 -12.18 -15.41
N ILE A 491 23.50 -12.74 -15.33
CA ILE A 491 23.91 -13.88 -16.17
C ILE A 491 23.02 -15.09 -15.91
N ASN A 492 22.70 -15.37 -14.64
CA ASN A 492 21.81 -16.47 -14.26
C ASN A 492 20.33 -16.21 -14.59
N ILE A 493 19.88 -14.94 -14.69
CA ILE A 493 18.58 -14.59 -15.27
C ILE A 493 18.58 -14.83 -16.79
N LEU A 494 19.59 -14.35 -17.51
CA LEU A 494 19.69 -14.46 -18.97
C LEU A 494 19.84 -15.93 -19.43
N LYS A 495 20.51 -16.80 -18.65
CA LYS A 495 20.50 -18.26 -18.86
C LYS A 495 19.07 -18.83 -18.85
N LYS A 496 18.24 -18.44 -17.87
CA LYS A 496 16.83 -18.86 -17.83
C LYS A 496 16.02 -18.30 -19.00
N CYS A 497 16.37 -17.12 -19.51
CA CYS A 497 15.75 -16.59 -20.74
C CYS A 497 16.09 -17.44 -21.97
N LEU A 498 17.34 -17.91 -22.08
CA LEU A 498 17.77 -18.84 -23.13
C LEU A 498 17.04 -20.19 -23.02
N GLU A 499 16.92 -20.73 -21.81
CA GLU A 499 16.15 -21.95 -21.52
C GLU A 499 14.66 -21.79 -21.90
N MET A 500 14.02 -20.70 -21.44
CA MET A 500 12.63 -20.34 -21.73
C MET A 500 12.35 -20.24 -23.24
N ALA A 501 13.28 -19.64 -24.00
CA ALA A 501 13.17 -19.46 -25.43
C ALA A 501 13.71 -20.65 -26.27
N ASN A 502 14.19 -21.72 -25.62
CA ASN A 502 14.83 -22.89 -26.22
C ASN A 502 16.05 -22.55 -27.13
N LEU A 503 16.82 -21.52 -26.74
CA LEU A 503 17.97 -20.99 -27.49
C LEU A 503 19.27 -21.74 -27.16
N THR A 504 19.49 -22.86 -27.83
CA THR A 504 20.72 -23.66 -27.65
C THR A 504 21.95 -23.08 -28.36
N GLY A 505 23.06 -23.02 -27.63
CA GLY A 505 24.36 -22.56 -28.17
C GLY A 505 24.40 -21.07 -28.52
N VAL A 506 23.65 -20.25 -27.78
CA VAL A 506 23.72 -18.78 -27.73
C VAL A 506 24.19 -18.40 -26.33
N SER A 507 25.03 -17.39 -26.20
CA SER A 507 25.58 -16.97 -24.91
C SER A 507 24.75 -15.86 -24.24
N PRO A 508 24.74 -15.75 -22.89
CA PRO A 508 23.80 -14.87 -22.17
C PRO A 508 23.86 -13.40 -22.57
N MET A 509 25.05 -12.82 -22.75
CA MET A 509 25.19 -11.41 -23.13
C MET A 509 24.97 -11.18 -24.64
N THR A 510 25.10 -12.21 -25.47
CA THR A 510 24.66 -12.17 -26.88
C THR A 510 23.15 -11.98 -26.99
N LEU A 511 22.37 -12.68 -26.16
CA LEU A 511 20.92 -12.46 -26.05
C LEU A 511 20.62 -11.04 -25.56
N TRP A 512 21.31 -10.56 -24.52
CA TRP A 512 21.13 -9.19 -24.03
C TRP A 512 21.41 -8.13 -25.10
N TYR A 513 22.50 -8.26 -25.86
CA TYR A 513 22.82 -7.30 -26.92
C TYR A 513 21.80 -7.38 -28.07
N GLY A 514 21.24 -8.56 -28.36
CA GLY A 514 20.08 -8.70 -29.26
C GLY A 514 18.86 -7.91 -28.77
N ILE A 515 18.55 -7.98 -27.47
CA ILE A 515 17.48 -7.19 -26.82
C ILE A 515 17.76 -5.69 -26.93
N VAL A 516 19.02 -5.26 -26.76
CA VAL A 516 19.42 -3.85 -26.93
C VAL A 516 19.17 -3.37 -28.38
N LEU A 517 19.58 -4.16 -29.38
CA LEU A 517 19.39 -3.81 -30.79
C LEU A 517 17.93 -3.73 -31.24
N MET A 518 17.01 -4.42 -30.55
CA MET A 518 15.57 -4.29 -30.82
C MET A 518 15.07 -2.85 -30.62
N PHE A 519 15.63 -2.10 -29.66
CA PHE A 519 15.14 -0.77 -29.31
C PHE A 519 15.44 0.31 -30.36
N ASP A 520 16.38 0.07 -31.29
CA ASP A 520 16.79 1.03 -32.32
C ASP A 520 17.34 2.35 -31.73
N ASP A 521 17.89 2.28 -30.51
CA ASP A 521 18.52 3.38 -29.78
C ASP A 521 20.05 3.25 -29.87
N SER A 522 20.68 4.20 -30.55
CA SER A 522 22.13 4.20 -30.79
C SER A 522 22.95 4.51 -29.53
N SER A 523 22.43 5.32 -28.61
CA SER A 523 23.08 5.63 -27.33
C SER A 523 23.09 4.40 -26.42
N LEU A 524 21.96 3.71 -26.29
CA LEU A 524 21.88 2.45 -25.54
C LEU A 524 22.79 1.38 -26.17
N THR A 525 22.79 1.27 -27.50
CA THR A 525 23.66 0.32 -28.23
C THR A 525 25.14 0.56 -27.94
N LEU A 526 25.61 1.81 -28.01
CA LEU A 526 27.00 2.18 -27.76
C LEU A 526 27.42 1.98 -26.29
N SER A 527 26.55 2.29 -25.33
CA SER A 527 26.84 2.09 -23.90
C SER A 527 26.87 0.61 -23.48
N GLN A 528 26.17 -0.28 -24.20
CA GLN A 528 26.03 -1.69 -23.84
C GLN A 528 27.00 -2.65 -24.54
N ILE A 529 27.46 -2.35 -25.77
CA ILE A 529 28.30 -3.29 -26.57
C ILE A 529 29.54 -3.79 -25.82
N LYS A 530 30.21 -2.91 -25.06
CA LYS A 530 31.44 -3.23 -24.31
C LYS A 530 31.28 -4.36 -23.27
N PHE A 531 30.06 -4.56 -22.76
CA PHE A 531 29.75 -5.64 -21.80
C PHE A 531 29.40 -6.96 -22.48
N CYS A 532 29.22 -6.95 -23.80
CA CYS A 532 28.73 -8.08 -24.58
C CYS A 532 29.82 -8.68 -25.48
N GLN A 533 30.89 -7.94 -25.77
CA GLN A 533 31.91 -8.28 -26.77
C GLN A 533 32.54 -9.68 -26.59
N GLU A 534 32.74 -10.16 -25.36
CA GLU A 534 33.31 -11.49 -25.11
C GLU A 534 32.38 -12.62 -25.58
N ASP A 535 31.11 -12.56 -25.17
CA ASP A 535 30.08 -13.52 -25.59
C ASP A 535 29.76 -13.41 -27.09
N LEU A 536 29.77 -12.19 -27.66
CA LEU A 536 29.61 -11.98 -29.10
C LEU A 536 30.75 -12.61 -29.91
N ASN A 537 32.00 -12.44 -29.48
CA ASN A 537 33.15 -13.08 -30.11
C ASN A 537 33.06 -14.62 -30.02
N LYS A 538 32.66 -15.13 -28.86
CA LYS A 538 32.48 -16.56 -28.56
C LYS A 538 31.37 -17.21 -29.38
N ASP A 539 30.30 -16.48 -29.67
CA ASP A 539 29.21 -16.91 -30.56
C ASP A 539 29.51 -16.66 -32.06
N ASN A 540 30.68 -16.09 -32.39
CA ASN A 540 31.15 -15.74 -33.75
C ASN A 540 30.31 -14.63 -34.43
N VAL A 541 29.83 -13.66 -33.65
CA VAL A 541 28.96 -12.58 -34.11
C VAL A 541 29.78 -11.35 -34.53
N GLU A 542 29.97 -11.18 -35.83
CA GLU A 542 30.83 -10.13 -36.41
C GLU A 542 30.19 -8.72 -36.49
N SER A 543 28.85 -8.61 -36.44
CA SER A 543 28.15 -7.32 -36.58
C SER A 543 26.72 -7.35 -36.06
N ASN A 544 26.12 -6.17 -35.84
CA ASN A 544 24.72 -6.03 -35.41
C ASN A 544 23.72 -6.71 -36.39
N ALA A 545 23.96 -6.62 -37.71
CA ALA A 545 23.12 -7.26 -38.72
C ALA A 545 23.31 -8.80 -38.74
N HIS A 546 24.54 -9.26 -38.51
CA HIS A 546 24.82 -10.68 -38.31
C HIS A 546 24.12 -11.19 -37.04
N LEU A 547 24.15 -10.45 -35.92
CA LEU A 547 23.49 -10.83 -34.67
C LEU A 547 21.99 -11.08 -34.83
N LEU A 548 21.26 -10.12 -35.41
CA LEU A 548 19.81 -10.25 -35.60
C LEU A 548 19.48 -11.42 -36.54
N SER A 549 20.31 -11.67 -37.55
CA SER A 549 20.16 -12.83 -38.46
C SER A 549 20.44 -14.16 -37.77
N TYR A 550 21.51 -14.22 -36.96
CA TYR A 550 21.91 -15.36 -36.13
C TYR A 550 20.80 -15.71 -35.12
N LEU A 551 20.32 -14.73 -34.33
CA LEU A 551 19.23 -14.96 -33.38
C LEU A 551 17.92 -15.35 -34.09
N LYS A 552 17.60 -14.74 -35.23
CA LYS A 552 16.43 -15.14 -36.05
C LYS A 552 16.50 -16.59 -36.53
N SER A 553 17.70 -17.13 -36.77
CA SER A 553 17.88 -18.55 -37.11
C SER A 553 17.72 -19.53 -35.93
N LYS A 554 17.75 -19.00 -34.69
CA LYS A 554 17.65 -19.78 -33.45
C LYS A 554 16.25 -19.73 -32.82
N PHE A 555 15.56 -18.60 -32.89
CA PHE A 555 14.20 -18.46 -32.39
C PHE A 555 13.19 -19.23 -33.26
N VAL A 556 12.27 -19.95 -32.61
CA VAL A 556 11.05 -20.44 -33.27
C VAL A 556 10.17 -19.23 -33.61
N PRO A 557 9.80 -18.99 -34.89
CA PRO A 557 9.05 -17.80 -35.28
C PRO A 557 7.66 -17.76 -34.63
N VAL A 558 7.20 -16.53 -34.39
CA VAL A 558 5.85 -16.23 -33.89
C VAL A 558 4.91 -15.99 -35.06
N SER A 559 3.70 -16.50 -34.97
CA SER A 559 2.62 -16.29 -35.94
C SER A 559 1.49 -15.46 -35.35
N VAL A 560 0.68 -14.80 -36.19
CA VAL A 560 -0.43 -13.95 -35.78
C VAL A 560 -1.75 -14.50 -36.33
N TYR A 561 -2.79 -14.47 -35.48
CA TYR A 561 -4.16 -14.85 -35.80
C TYR A 561 -5.09 -13.70 -35.41
N ASN A 562 -5.86 -13.18 -36.36
CA ASN A 562 -6.81 -12.11 -36.08
C ASN A 562 -8.18 -12.72 -35.74
N LEU A 563 -8.71 -12.40 -34.56
CA LEU A 563 -10.04 -12.75 -34.07
C LEU A 563 -11.15 -11.97 -34.77
N ASP A 564 -10.81 -10.89 -35.48
CA ASP A 564 -11.75 -10.24 -36.40
C ASP A 564 -11.80 -10.98 -37.77
N ASP A 565 -10.75 -11.72 -38.16
CA ASP A 565 -10.76 -12.57 -39.38
C ASP A 565 -11.50 -13.90 -39.16
N SER A 566 -11.76 -14.30 -37.90
CA SER A 566 -12.52 -15.51 -37.58
C SER A 566 -14.04 -15.34 -37.75
N CYS A 567 -14.49 -14.17 -38.22
CA CYS A 567 -15.88 -13.78 -38.48
C CYS A 567 -16.84 -14.94 -38.78
N THR A 568 -17.56 -15.40 -37.76
CA THR A 568 -19.02 -15.52 -37.93
C THR A 568 -19.49 -14.16 -38.41
N VAL A 569 -20.00 -14.07 -39.65
CA VAL A 569 -20.32 -12.77 -40.26
C VAL A 569 -21.32 -12.04 -39.39
N ASP A 570 -20.86 -10.92 -38.82
CA ASP A 570 -21.50 -10.18 -37.72
C ASP A 570 -22.69 -9.34 -38.20
N TYR A 571 -23.39 -9.83 -39.22
CA TYR A 571 -24.56 -9.23 -39.81
C TYR A 571 -25.79 -9.60 -38.98
N ILE A 572 -26.57 -8.59 -38.61
CA ILE A 572 -27.90 -8.77 -38.04
C ILE A 572 -28.82 -9.11 -39.21
N TYR A 573 -28.98 -10.41 -39.45
CA TYR A 573 -29.85 -10.93 -40.52
C TYR A 573 -31.35 -10.66 -40.28
N HIS A 574 -31.74 -10.03 -39.16
CA HIS A 574 -33.11 -9.60 -38.92
C HIS A 574 -33.43 -8.25 -39.62
N CYS A 575 -34.38 -8.26 -40.54
CA CYS A 575 -34.75 -7.06 -41.29
C CYS A 575 -35.71 -6.17 -40.49
N TYR A 576 -35.19 -5.13 -39.85
CA TYR A 576 -35.97 -4.14 -39.06
C TYR A 576 -37.09 -3.38 -39.80
N VAL A 577 -37.23 -3.55 -41.13
CA VAL A 577 -38.29 -2.93 -41.95
C VAL A 577 -39.48 -3.87 -42.19
N THR A 578 -39.24 -5.19 -42.23
CA THR A 578 -40.29 -6.21 -42.47
C THR A 578 -40.42 -7.23 -41.34
N ASP A 579 -39.61 -7.11 -40.29
CA ASP A 579 -39.50 -8.02 -39.14
C ASP A 579 -39.24 -9.49 -39.52
N THR A 580 -38.58 -9.70 -40.67
CA THR A 580 -38.25 -11.02 -41.22
C THR A 580 -36.77 -11.34 -41.03
N ASP A 581 -36.45 -12.55 -40.56
CA ASP A 581 -35.09 -13.08 -40.70
C ASP A 581 -34.74 -13.27 -42.19
N THR A 582 -33.49 -13.01 -42.53
CA THR A 582 -32.89 -13.12 -43.85
C THR A 582 -31.73 -14.12 -43.87
N SER A 583 -31.45 -14.82 -42.76
CA SER A 583 -30.29 -15.70 -42.58
C SER A 583 -30.16 -16.76 -43.68
N ASP A 584 -31.25 -17.39 -44.11
CA ASP A 584 -31.28 -18.43 -45.16
C ASP A 584 -31.14 -17.88 -46.60
N ASN A 585 -31.48 -16.61 -46.84
CA ASN A 585 -31.61 -16.05 -48.20
C ASN A 585 -30.62 -14.93 -48.51
N GLY A 586 -30.06 -14.27 -47.49
CA GLY A 586 -29.34 -13.02 -47.64
C GLY A 586 -30.28 -11.82 -47.89
N GLY A 587 -29.69 -10.67 -48.20
CA GLY A 587 -30.40 -9.42 -48.35
C GLY A 587 -29.46 -8.22 -48.56
N TRP A 588 -29.92 -7.00 -48.31
CA TRP A 588 -29.16 -5.77 -48.60
C TRP A 588 -28.69 -5.10 -47.32
N MET A 589 -27.38 -5.09 -47.10
CA MET A 589 -26.76 -4.38 -45.99
C MET A 589 -26.48 -2.93 -46.36
N PHE A 590 -26.73 -2.05 -45.40
CA PHE A 590 -26.28 -0.65 -45.41
C PHE A 590 -24.75 -0.60 -45.43
N GLN A 591 -24.15 0.21 -46.31
CA GLN A 591 -22.71 0.50 -46.21
C GLN A 591 -22.39 1.47 -45.06
N GLU A 592 -21.11 1.51 -44.69
CA GLU A 592 -20.58 2.56 -43.83
C GLU A 592 -20.85 3.93 -44.46
N HIS A 593 -21.36 4.87 -43.67
CA HIS A 593 -21.67 6.23 -44.12
C HIS A 593 -21.39 7.25 -43.02
N LEU A 594 -21.09 8.49 -43.40
CA LEU A 594 -20.82 9.59 -42.48
C LEU A 594 -22.13 10.18 -41.95
N ILE A 595 -22.24 10.28 -40.62
CA ILE A 595 -23.23 11.12 -39.93
C ILE A 595 -22.74 12.58 -39.92
N THR A 596 -21.44 12.75 -39.69
CA THR A 596 -20.69 14.01 -39.77
C THR A 596 -19.30 13.71 -40.33
N GLU A 597 -18.51 14.74 -40.65
CA GLU A 597 -17.13 14.58 -41.17
C GLU A 597 -16.24 13.64 -40.33
N ASN A 598 -16.50 13.52 -39.02
CA ASN A 598 -15.70 12.75 -38.08
C ASN A 598 -16.44 11.53 -37.48
N ILE A 599 -17.71 11.30 -37.80
CA ILE A 599 -18.51 10.20 -37.21
C ILE A 599 -19.05 9.30 -38.33
N LYS A 600 -18.53 8.07 -38.37
CA LYS A 600 -18.96 6.99 -39.26
C LYS A 600 -20.02 6.13 -38.58
N CYS A 601 -21.09 5.80 -39.29
CA CYS A 601 -22.07 4.81 -38.90
C CYS A 601 -21.85 3.52 -39.71
N ASN A 602 -21.68 2.38 -39.04
CA ASN A 602 -21.49 1.07 -39.66
C ASN A 602 -22.60 0.07 -39.25
N PRO A 603 -23.85 0.28 -39.70
CA PRO A 603 -25.00 -0.55 -39.33
C PRO A 603 -24.98 -1.93 -40.01
N LYS A 604 -24.81 -3.00 -39.22
CA LYS A 604 -24.71 -4.38 -39.73
C LYS A 604 -26.06 -5.06 -40.05
N TYR A 605 -27.15 -4.30 -40.20
CA TYR A 605 -28.49 -4.84 -40.46
C TYR A 605 -28.69 -5.22 -41.93
N VAL A 606 -29.32 -6.36 -42.19
CA VAL A 606 -29.63 -6.88 -43.53
C VAL A 606 -31.10 -6.65 -43.86
N LEU A 607 -31.38 -5.95 -44.96
CA LEU A 607 -32.74 -5.78 -45.47
C LEU A 607 -33.20 -6.98 -46.29
N SER A 608 -34.42 -7.46 -46.04
CA SER A 608 -35.10 -8.43 -46.89
C SER A 608 -35.29 -7.90 -48.31
N TYR A 609 -35.49 -8.80 -49.28
CA TYR A 609 -35.76 -8.39 -50.67
C TYR A 609 -37.01 -7.52 -50.78
N SER A 610 -38.08 -7.83 -50.03
CA SER A 610 -39.31 -7.03 -50.01
C SER A 610 -39.09 -5.64 -49.42
N ALA A 611 -38.31 -5.52 -48.33
CA ALA A 611 -37.91 -4.23 -47.78
C ALA A 611 -37.12 -3.41 -48.81
N TYR A 612 -36.04 -3.98 -49.36
CA TYR A 612 -35.16 -3.33 -50.33
C TYR A 612 -35.87 -2.94 -51.64
N ALA A 613 -36.82 -3.74 -52.12
CA ALA A 613 -37.63 -3.43 -53.28
C ALA A 613 -38.54 -2.21 -53.04
N SER A 614 -39.13 -2.09 -51.84
CA SER A 614 -40.23 -1.17 -51.53
C SER A 614 -39.92 0.33 -51.60
N LYS A 615 -38.65 0.75 -51.45
CA LYS A 615 -38.23 2.16 -51.33
C LYS A 615 -36.88 2.40 -51.99
N ASP A 616 -36.60 3.64 -52.38
CA ASP A 616 -35.30 4.05 -52.95
C ASP A 616 -34.37 4.74 -51.94
N THR A 617 -34.89 5.06 -50.74
CA THR A 617 -34.11 5.51 -49.59
C THR A 617 -34.59 4.81 -48.31
N PHE A 618 -33.65 4.60 -47.39
CA PHE A 618 -33.88 3.90 -46.12
C PHE A 618 -33.25 4.68 -44.97
N GLN A 619 -33.97 4.84 -43.86
CA GLN A 619 -33.42 5.46 -42.66
C GLN A 619 -32.56 4.43 -41.92
N CYS A 620 -31.26 4.69 -41.78
CA CYS A 620 -30.34 3.82 -41.07
C CYS A 620 -30.84 3.53 -39.64
N PRO A 621 -30.98 2.26 -39.22
CA PRO A 621 -31.56 1.90 -37.93
C PRO A 621 -30.73 2.33 -36.71
N LEU A 622 -29.46 2.74 -36.89
CA LEU A 622 -28.60 3.21 -35.80
C LEU A 622 -28.53 4.73 -35.66
N CYS A 623 -28.61 5.48 -36.77
CA CYS A 623 -28.37 6.93 -36.78
C CYS A 623 -29.47 7.77 -37.46
N MET A 624 -30.52 7.13 -37.97
CA MET A 624 -31.64 7.77 -38.67
C MET A 624 -31.23 8.66 -39.86
N SER A 625 -30.06 8.38 -40.45
CA SER A 625 -29.62 9.03 -41.70
C SER A 625 -30.25 8.35 -42.92
N SER A 626 -30.66 9.15 -43.91
CA SER A 626 -31.29 8.66 -45.15
C SER A 626 -30.24 8.10 -46.11
N VAL A 627 -30.07 6.78 -46.10
CA VAL A 627 -29.15 6.04 -46.97
C VAL A 627 -29.83 5.71 -48.31
N SER A 628 -29.11 5.88 -49.41
CA SER A 628 -29.61 5.52 -50.76
C SER A 628 -29.65 4.01 -50.94
N LYS A 629 -30.66 3.51 -51.65
CA LYS A 629 -30.71 2.13 -52.18
C LYS A 629 -29.44 1.78 -52.98
N SER A 630 -28.86 2.75 -53.69
CA SER A 630 -27.63 2.56 -54.48
C SER A 630 -26.34 2.46 -53.65
N SER A 631 -26.39 2.79 -52.36
CA SER A 631 -25.28 2.65 -51.39
C SER A 631 -25.45 1.42 -50.48
N MET A 632 -26.26 0.44 -50.88
CA MET A 632 -26.42 -0.83 -50.19
C MET A 632 -25.76 -1.97 -50.97
N THR A 633 -25.16 -2.92 -50.26
CA THR A 633 -24.51 -4.09 -50.84
C THR A 633 -25.31 -5.36 -50.56
N PHE A 634 -25.48 -6.22 -51.57
CA PHE A 634 -26.07 -7.53 -51.34
C PHE A 634 -25.13 -8.42 -50.53
N VAL A 635 -25.65 -8.93 -49.42
CA VAL A 635 -25.06 -9.91 -48.53
C VAL A 635 -25.74 -11.25 -48.81
N ARG A 636 -24.95 -12.30 -49.06
CA ARG A 636 -25.48 -13.66 -49.30
C ARG A 636 -26.01 -14.26 -48.00
N SER A 637 -26.70 -15.39 -48.08
CA SER A 637 -27.17 -16.10 -46.89
C SER A 637 -26.03 -16.50 -45.95
N LYS A 638 -26.31 -16.49 -44.65
CA LYS A 638 -25.37 -16.79 -43.56
C LYS A 638 -24.63 -18.10 -43.82
N LYS A 639 -25.38 -19.14 -44.19
CA LYS A 639 -24.88 -20.48 -44.52
C LYS A 639 -23.95 -20.51 -45.74
N VAL A 640 -24.13 -19.62 -46.73
CA VAL A 640 -23.20 -19.51 -47.86
C VAL A 640 -21.90 -18.87 -47.43
N ILE A 641 -21.96 -17.75 -46.69
CA ILE A 641 -20.75 -17.04 -46.27
C ILE A 641 -19.95 -17.85 -45.24
N GLU A 642 -20.61 -18.53 -44.30
CA GLU A 642 -19.95 -19.45 -43.36
C GLU A 642 -19.23 -20.60 -44.08
N ASN A 643 -19.80 -21.14 -45.16
CA ASN A 643 -19.15 -22.16 -45.98
C ASN A 643 -18.03 -21.60 -46.86
N GLU A 644 -18.20 -20.42 -47.46
CA GLU A 644 -17.12 -19.74 -48.19
C GLU A 644 -15.93 -19.43 -47.27
N LEU A 645 -16.18 -18.91 -46.07
CA LEU A 645 -15.15 -18.66 -45.06
C LEU A 645 -14.44 -19.96 -44.62
N ARG A 646 -15.18 -21.05 -44.36
CA ARG A 646 -14.60 -22.37 -44.08
C ARG A 646 -13.76 -22.93 -45.25
N SER A 647 -13.99 -22.49 -46.49
CA SER A 647 -13.22 -22.89 -47.67
C SER A 647 -12.03 -21.96 -47.97
N LEU A 648 -12.13 -20.67 -47.63
CA LEU A 648 -11.08 -19.67 -47.78
C LEU A 648 -10.06 -19.73 -46.62
N GLN A 649 -10.53 -20.08 -45.41
CA GLN A 649 -9.69 -20.47 -44.29
C GLN A 649 -9.07 -21.85 -44.58
N GLY A 650 -8.04 -21.88 -45.43
CA GLY A 650 -7.21 -23.04 -45.74
C GLY A 650 -6.36 -23.52 -44.55
N ILE A 651 -7.04 -23.90 -43.47
CA ILE A 651 -6.54 -24.57 -42.26
C ILE A 651 -5.25 -23.97 -41.68
N LYS A 652 -5.26 -22.66 -41.45
CA LYS A 652 -4.71 -22.14 -40.19
C LYS A 652 -5.72 -22.47 -39.09
N THR A 653 -5.63 -23.66 -38.49
CA THR A 653 -6.32 -23.92 -37.22
C THR A 653 -5.97 -22.83 -36.22
N GLN A 654 -6.92 -22.35 -35.42
CA GLN A 654 -6.58 -21.58 -34.21
C GLN A 654 -5.52 -22.36 -33.41
N PRO A 655 -4.54 -21.67 -32.79
CA PRO A 655 -3.54 -22.34 -31.98
C PRO A 655 -4.25 -23.13 -30.88
N VAL A 656 -3.96 -24.43 -30.75
CA VAL A 656 -4.62 -25.28 -29.76
C VAL A 656 -4.26 -24.78 -28.36
N MET A 657 -5.20 -24.10 -27.71
CA MET A 657 -4.99 -23.52 -26.40
C MET A 657 -4.96 -24.64 -25.35
N ASN A 658 -3.86 -24.70 -24.59
CA ASN A 658 -3.61 -25.74 -23.58
C ASN A 658 -2.91 -25.19 -22.31
N HIS A 659 -2.72 -23.87 -22.22
CA HIS A 659 -2.11 -23.22 -21.06
C HIS A 659 -3.08 -23.21 -19.88
N LYS A 660 -2.89 -24.14 -18.93
CA LYS A 660 -3.72 -24.31 -17.71
C LYS A 660 -3.98 -23.03 -16.92
N VAL A 661 -3.06 -22.06 -16.97
CA VAL A 661 -3.15 -20.74 -16.31
C VAL A 661 -4.37 -19.94 -16.78
N TYR A 662 -4.78 -20.10 -18.03
CA TYR A 662 -5.85 -19.31 -18.68
C TYR A 662 -7.14 -20.11 -18.91
N ASP A 663 -7.15 -21.40 -18.55
CA ASP A 663 -8.30 -22.29 -18.65
C ASP A 663 -9.26 -22.05 -17.48
N ILE A 664 -10.46 -21.54 -17.76
CA ILE A 664 -11.45 -21.15 -16.75
C ILE A 664 -11.90 -22.34 -15.89
N ARG A 665 -11.76 -23.58 -16.39
CA ARG A 665 -12.12 -24.81 -15.67
C ARG A 665 -11.16 -25.15 -14.51
N ASN A 666 -10.01 -24.47 -14.44
CA ASN A 666 -9.08 -24.56 -13.30
C ASN A 666 -9.37 -23.50 -12.20
N HIS A 667 -10.44 -22.72 -12.34
CA HIS A 667 -10.88 -21.79 -11.30
C HIS A 667 -11.69 -22.53 -10.22
N THR A 668 -11.32 -22.35 -8.96
CA THR A 668 -11.94 -23.05 -7.82
C THR A 668 -12.73 -22.08 -6.93
N VAL A 669 -14.04 -22.29 -6.76
CA VAL A 669 -14.80 -21.60 -5.69
C VAL A 669 -14.54 -22.31 -4.36
N VAL A 670 -14.11 -21.56 -3.35
CA VAL A 670 -13.76 -22.06 -2.02
C VAL A 670 -14.89 -21.73 -1.04
N GLU A 671 -15.66 -22.76 -0.68
CA GLU A 671 -16.77 -22.66 0.28
C GLU A 671 -16.27 -22.65 1.73
N ILE A 672 -16.74 -21.67 2.52
CA ILE A 672 -16.36 -21.47 3.93
C ILE A 672 -17.60 -21.62 4.81
N GLY A 673 -18.14 -22.85 4.85
CA GLY A 673 -19.30 -23.20 5.68
C GLY A 673 -19.00 -23.19 7.18
N GLU A 674 -20.04 -23.21 8.02
CA GLU A 674 -19.89 -23.10 9.48
C GLU A 674 -19.03 -24.18 10.11
N SER A 675 -19.09 -25.41 9.60
CA SER A 675 -18.24 -26.53 10.02
C SER A 675 -16.74 -26.25 9.82
N VAL A 676 -16.38 -25.46 8.79
CA VAL A 676 -14.99 -25.11 8.47
C VAL A 676 -14.43 -24.08 9.46
N TYR A 677 -15.22 -23.09 9.87
CA TYR A 677 -14.72 -21.99 10.71
C TYR A 677 -15.07 -22.09 12.21
N LYS A 678 -16.19 -22.73 12.61
CA LYS A 678 -16.59 -22.84 14.03
C LYS A 678 -15.95 -24.04 14.76
N SER A 679 -15.82 -25.20 14.12
CA SER A 679 -15.12 -26.35 14.71
C SER A 679 -13.60 -26.12 14.75
N ASP A 680 -12.90 -26.66 15.76
CA ASP A 680 -11.42 -26.70 15.79
C ASP A 680 -10.85 -28.13 15.65
N SER A 681 -11.69 -29.13 15.35
CA SER A 681 -11.40 -30.58 15.40
C SER A 681 -10.46 -31.13 14.29
N ASP A 682 -9.61 -30.28 13.70
CA ASP A 682 -8.67 -30.67 12.65
C ASP A 682 -7.31 -31.03 13.26
N HIS A 683 -7.12 -32.33 13.47
CA HIS A 683 -5.92 -32.91 14.10
C HIS A 683 -5.16 -33.88 13.18
N THR A 684 -5.62 -34.13 11.95
CA THR A 684 -5.00 -35.13 11.06
C THR A 684 -3.77 -34.54 10.38
N LEU A 685 -2.59 -35.13 10.61
CA LEU A 685 -1.34 -34.69 10.00
C LEU A 685 -1.12 -35.31 8.61
N THR A 686 -1.04 -34.47 7.59
CA THR A 686 -0.71 -34.85 6.21
C THR A 686 0.71 -34.37 5.85
N LYS A 687 1.51 -35.24 5.24
CA LYS A 687 2.88 -34.92 4.77
C LYS A 687 2.85 -33.98 3.57
N LEU A 688 3.84 -33.10 3.45
CA LEU A 688 3.97 -32.12 2.36
C LEU A 688 3.85 -32.74 0.96
N ASP A 689 4.50 -33.87 0.68
CA ASP A 689 4.43 -34.54 -0.64
C ASP A 689 3.04 -35.11 -1.00
N ASN A 690 2.12 -35.19 -0.04
CA ASN A 690 0.74 -35.66 -0.24
C ASN A 690 -0.25 -34.50 -0.49
N LEU A 691 0.22 -33.26 -0.66
CA LEU A 691 -0.60 -32.05 -0.74
C LEU A 691 -0.52 -31.39 -2.13
N ASP A 692 -1.69 -31.06 -2.69
CA ASP A 692 -1.77 -30.35 -3.97
C ASP A 692 -1.85 -28.82 -3.79
N PHE A 693 -0.79 -28.14 -4.22
CA PHE A 693 -0.70 -26.67 -4.23
C PHE A 693 -0.87 -26.05 -5.63
N ASN A 694 -1.27 -26.81 -6.66
CA ASN A 694 -1.24 -26.36 -8.07
C ASN A 694 -2.38 -25.40 -8.48
N VAL A 695 -3.03 -24.72 -7.52
CA VAL A 695 -4.16 -23.82 -7.78
C VAL A 695 -3.70 -22.58 -8.54
N GLN A 696 -4.24 -22.37 -9.73
CA GLN A 696 -3.95 -21.19 -10.54
C GLN A 696 -4.83 -19.99 -10.16
N SER A 697 -6.11 -20.23 -9.86
CA SER A 697 -7.04 -19.20 -9.43
C SER A 697 -8.19 -19.75 -8.58
N TYR A 698 -8.77 -18.88 -7.75
CA TYR A 698 -9.87 -19.24 -6.85
C TYR A 698 -10.67 -18.00 -6.42
N GLU A 699 -11.97 -18.18 -6.20
CA GLU A 699 -12.80 -17.24 -5.43
C GLU A 699 -13.06 -17.80 -4.03
N ILE A 700 -13.24 -16.95 -3.03
CA ILE A 700 -13.60 -17.35 -1.67
C ILE A 700 -15.04 -16.91 -1.43
N ASN A 701 -15.94 -17.85 -1.17
CA ASN A 701 -17.38 -17.55 -1.05
C ASN A 701 -17.76 -16.91 0.31
N ALA A 702 -16.83 -16.21 0.96
CA ALA A 702 -16.99 -15.52 2.23
C ALA A 702 -16.30 -14.13 2.23
N PRO A 703 -16.80 -13.15 3.00
CA PRO A 703 -16.19 -11.82 3.11
C PRO A 703 -14.70 -11.89 3.42
N THR A 704 -13.87 -11.27 2.58
CA THR A 704 -12.41 -11.45 2.65
C THR A 704 -11.67 -10.12 2.54
N ILE A 705 -10.85 -9.77 3.54
CA ILE A 705 -9.94 -8.62 3.50
C ILE A 705 -8.66 -9.00 2.77
N ASN A 706 -8.27 -8.21 1.76
CA ASN A 706 -7.04 -8.37 0.98
C ASN A 706 -6.22 -7.08 0.93
N ASP A 707 -4.90 -7.18 1.12
CA ASP A 707 -3.96 -6.10 0.78
C ASP A 707 -3.94 -5.97 -0.75
N ALA A 708 -4.11 -4.75 -1.26
CA ALA A 708 -4.04 -4.46 -2.69
C ALA A 708 -2.76 -4.98 -3.36
N LEU A 709 -1.65 -5.09 -2.62
CA LEU A 709 -0.35 -5.57 -3.11
C LEU A 709 0.05 -6.94 -2.51
N GLY A 710 -0.89 -7.63 -1.85
CA GLY A 710 -0.68 -8.85 -1.04
C GLY A 710 -0.52 -10.15 -1.82
N ASN A 711 0.21 -10.13 -2.94
CA ASN A 711 0.23 -11.22 -3.93
C ASN A 711 1.34 -12.25 -3.68
N ARG A 712 1.35 -12.80 -2.46
CA ARG A 712 2.20 -13.95 -2.11
C ARG A 712 1.52 -15.27 -2.47
N GLN A 713 2.34 -16.28 -2.69
CA GLN A 713 1.97 -17.67 -2.88
C GLN A 713 3.04 -18.57 -2.27
N ILE A 714 2.73 -19.86 -2.12
CA ILE A 714 3.72 -20.86 -1.75
C ILE A 714 4.82 -20.97 -2.82
N GLU A 715 6.08 -20.96 -2.39
CA GLU A 715 7.25 -21.03 -3.27
C GLU A 715 8.03 -22.36 -3.12
N ILE A 716 7.64 -23.25 -2.21
CA ILE A 716 8.16 -24.62 -2.05
C ILE A 716 6.98 -25.56 -1.81
N THR A 717 6.79 -26.55 -2.69
CA THR A 717 5.59 -27.43 -2.70
C THR A 717 5.86 -28.90 -2.40
N ASN A 718 7.12 -29.30 -2.17
CA ASN A 718 7.54 -30.69 -1.98
C ASN A 718 8.63 -30.80 -0.91
N GLN A 719 8.77 -31.97 -0.28
CA GLN A 719 9.69 -32.20 0.84
C GLN A 719 11.16 -32.12 0.43
N LYS A 720 11.50 -32.54 -0.79
CA LYS A 720 12.88 -32.48 -1.28
C LYS A 720 13.38 -31.04 -1.32
N GLU A 721 12.65 -30.15 -2.00
CA GLU A 721 13.00 -28.72 -2.08
C GLU A 721 12.95 -28.05 -0.71
N PHE A 722 12.00 -28.43 0.17
CA PHE A 722 11.95 -27.95 1.55
C PHE A 722 13.25 -28.28 2.30
N ASN A 723 13.69 -29.54 2.25
CA ASN A 723 14.89 -30.00 2.93
C ASN A 723 16.15 -29.39 2.31
N GLU A 724 16.25 -29.31 0.98
CA GLU A 724 17.36 -28.64 0.28
C GLU A 724 17.45 -27.15 0.67
N TYR A 725 16.34 -26.42 0.72
CA TYR A 725 16.32 -25.02 1.16
C TYR A 725 16.70 -24.87 2.64
N VAL A 726 16.19 -25.75 3.52
CA VAL A 726 16.51 -25.74 4.95
C VAL A 726 18.00 -26.01 5.17
N TYR A 727 18.57 -27.06 4.59
CA TYR A 727 19.97 -27.44 4.80
C TYR A 727 20.95 -26.44 4.16
N ASN A 728 20.60 -25.81 3.03
CA ASN A 728 21.41 -24.76 2.43
C ASN A 728 21.42 -23.46 3.26
N LYS A 729 20.32 -23.15 3.97
CA LYS A 729 20.16 -21.93 4.76
C LYS A 729 20.55 -22.09 6.23
N TYR A 730 20.42 -23.31 6.75
CA TYR A 730 20.68 -23.71 8.13
C TYR A 730 21.42 -25.06 8.17
N PRO A 731 22.70 -25.13 7.76
CA PRO A 731 23.43 -26.40 7.61
C PRO A 731 23.46 -27.25 8.89
N PHE A 732 23.47 -26.61 10.06
CA PHE A 732 23.46 -27.26 11.37
C PHE A 732 22.22 -28.14 11.64
N LEU A 733 21.12 -27.95 10.91
CA LEU A 733 19.90 -28.77 11.03
C LEU A 733 19.96 -30.10 10.26
N LYS A 734 20.92 -30.27 9.34
CA LYS A 734 20.95 -31.42 8.41
C LYS A 734 21.14 -32.77 9.11
N ASP A 735 22.06 -32.80 10.05
CA ASP A 735 22.50 -34.01 10.76
C ASP A 735 22.17 -33.90 12.26
N LEU A 736 21.08 -33.18 12.60
CA LEU A 736 20.61 -32.93 13.96
C LEU A 736 19.54 -33.95 14.35
N ASP A 737 19.77 -34.68 15.45
CA ASP A 737 18.73 -35.54 16.04
C ASP A 737 17.61 -34.68 16.64
N MET A 738 16.40 -34.81 16.07
CA MET A 738 15.17 -34.16 16.52
C MET A 738 14.15 -35.18 17.08
N SER A 739 14.61 -36.34 17.55
CA SER A 739 13.76 -37.35 18.18
C SER A 739 12.99 -36.77 19.38
N GLY A 740 11.66 -36.74 19.29
CA GLY A 740 10.80 -36.11 20.31
C GLY A 740 10.76 -34.58 20.27
N ALA A 741 11.22 -33.95 19.18
CA ALA A 741 11.18 -32.51 18.98
C ALA A 741 10.78 -32.12 17.54
N CYS A 742 10.25 -30.91 17.35
CA CYS A 742 9.97 -30.36 16.02
C CYS A 742 10.03 -28.83 15.99
N LEU A 743 10.37 -28.27 14.83
CA LEU A 743 10.20 -26.85 14.54
C LEU A 743 8.77 -26.60 14.01
N ALA A 744 8.07 -25.59 14.50
CA ALA A 744 6.67 -25.35 14.09
C ALA A 744 6.36 -23.89 13.70
N GLY A 745 5.23 -23.70 13.01
CA GLY A 745 4.60 -22.41 12.69
C GLY A 745 5.51 -21.40 12.00
N GLY A 746 6.20 -20.58 12.80
CA GLY A 746 7.06 -19.47 12.35
C GLY A 746 8.15 -19.90 11.37
N PHE A 747 8.76 -21.06 11.62
CA PHE A 747 9.79 -21.67 10.78
C PHE A 747 9.23 -22.14 9.43
N CYS A 748 8.23 -23.03 9.46
CA CYS A 748 7.67 -23.65 8.27
C CYS A 748 7.16 -22.61 7.27
N ARG A 749 6.43 -21.57 7.74
CA ARG A 749 6.01 -20.46 6.89
C ARG A 749 7.18 -19.80 6.15
N SER A 750 8.26 -19.46 6.86
CA SER A 750 9.39 -18.75 6.24
C SER A 750 10.18 -19.62 5.24
N VAL A 751 10.15 -20.95 5.39
CA VAL A 751 10.67 -21.89 4.38
C VAL A 751 9.73 -21.93 3.17
N LEU A 752 8.44 -22.25 3.39
CA LEU A 752 7.43 -22.44 2.34
C LEU A 752 7.22 -21.19 1.45
N LEU A 753 7.41 -19.99 2.02
CA LEU A 753 7.29 -18.71 1.31
C LEU A 753 8.66 -18.09 0.95
N LYS A 754 9.77 -18.83 1.12
CA LYS A 754 11.17 -18.39 0.94
C LYS A 754 11.54 -17.06 1.63
N GLN A 755 10.83 -16.71 2.71
CA GLN A 755 11.00 -15.47 3.49
C GLN A 755 12.24 -15.52 4.41
N GLN A 756 12.64 -14.37 4.95
CA GLN A 756 13.55 -14.32 6.08
C GLN A 756 12.91 -14.97 7.31
N LEU A 757 13.71 -15.62 8.15
CA LEU A 757 13.29 -16.17 9.44
C LEU A 757 13.63 -15.17 10.55
N LYS A 758 12.82 -15.08 11.60
CA LYS A 758 13.13 -14.31 12.82
C LYS A 758 13.64 -15.20 13.96
N ASP A 759 13.05 -16.39 14.10
CA ASP A 759 13.22 -17.29 15.24
C ASP A 759 13.04 -18.76 14.82
N LEU A 760 13.71 -19.67 15.53
CA LEU A 760 13.59 -21.13 15.42
C LEU A 760 12.88 -21.68 16.66
N ASP A 761 11.57 -21.88 16.57
CA ASP A 761 10.73 -22.32 17.68
C ASP A 761 10.67 -23.85 17.74
N PHE A 762 11.46 -24.46 18.62
CA PHE A 762 11.47 -25.90 18.93
C PHE A 762 10.44 -26.25 20.00
N PHE A 763 9.60 -27.23 19.69
CA PHE A 763 8.60 -27.82 20.57
C PHE A 763 8.95 -29.29 20.83
N PHE A 764 8.58 -29.84 21.98
CA PHE A 764 8.86 -31.22 22.38
C PHE A 764 7.58 -32.05 22.50
N TYR A 765 7.64 -33.34 22.15
CA TYR A 765 6.49 -34.24 22.21
C TYR A 765 6.89 -35.71 22.47
N GLY A 766 5.89 -36.56 22.71
CA GLY A 766 6.05 -38.03 22.69
C GLY A 766 6.08 -38.70 24.07
N TYR A 767 5.57 -38.02 25.10
CA TYR A 767 5.66 -38.45 26.51
C TYR A 767 4.31 -38.37 27.24
N GLY A 768 4.16 -39.22 28.25
CA GLY A 768 2.96 -39.39 29.06
C GLY A 768 2.84 -38.41 30.24
N GLU A 769 2.16 -38.86 31.29
CA GLU A 769 1.85 -38.07 32.49
C GLU A 769 2.67 -38.48 33.73
N SER A 770 3.58 -39.44 33.60
CA SER A 770 4.38 -39.95 34.74
C SER A 770 5.55 -39.02 35.10
N ASP A 771 6.13 -39.16 36.29
CA ASP A 771 7.35 -38.42 36.64
C ASP A 771 8.57 -38.84 35.78
N GLU A 772 8.64 -40.11 35.36
CA GLU A 772 9.66 -40.60 34.42
C GLU A 772 9.59 -39.89 33.06
N ASP A 773 8.39 -39.51 32.61
CA ASP A 773 8.20 -38.71 31.39
C ASP A 773 8.78 -37.29 31.53
N HIS A 774 8.74 -36.68 32.72
CA HIS A 774 9.26 -35.33 32.97
C HIS A 774 10.79 -35.29 32.87
N GLU A 775 11.48 -36.26 33.48
CA GLU A 775 12.93 -36.36 33.38
C GLU A 775 13.36 -36.55 31.92
N LYS A 776 12.62 -37.36 31.16
CA LYS A 776 12.88 -37.66 29.75
C LYS A 776 12.72 -36.44 28.84
N TYR A 777 11.71 -35.59 29.06
CA TYR A 777 11.63 -34.26 28.41
C TYR A 777 12.90 -33.43 28.64
N LEU A 778 13.41 -33.41 29.88
CA LEU A 778 14.56 -32.60 30.27
C LEU A 778 15.89 -33.17 29.74
N ILE A 779 16.01 -34.50 29.63
CA ILE A 779 17.11 -35.18 28.93
C ILE A 779 17.09 -34.81 27.45
N ASN A 780 15.94 -34.90 26.77
CA ASN A 780 15.82 -34.53 25.35
C ASN A 780 16.15 -33.04 25.12
N PHE A 781 15.68 -32.15 25.99
CA PHE A 781 16.03 -30.72 25.94
C PHE A 781 17.54 -30.50 26.08
N LYS A 782 18.21 -31.12 27.07
CA LYS A 782 19.67 -31.03 27.26
C LYS A 782 20.43 -31.54 26.03
N ASN A 783 20.05 -32.69 25.50
CA ASN A 783 20.70 -33.31 24.35
C ASN A 783 20.55 -32.43 23.10
N LEU A 784 19.33 -31.94 22.82
CA LEU A 784 19.06 -31.08 21.67
C LEU A 784 19.77 -29.73 21.78
N LEU A 785 19.75 -29.09 22.95
CA LEU A 785 20.48 -27.85 23.24
C LEU A 785 21.99 -28.02 23.00
N ASN A 786 22.57 -29.09 23.54
CA ASN A 786 23.99 -29.42 23.35
C ASN A 786 24.33 -29.64 21.87
N ASN A 787 23.55 -30.47 21.18
CA ASN A 787 23.79 -30.82 19.78
C ASN A 787 23.64 -29.60 18.85
N ILE A 788 22.66 -28.73 19.10
CA ILE A 788 22.50 -27.45 18.39
C ILE A 788 23.71 -26.55 18.61
N CYS A 789 24.14 -26.33 19.86
CA CYS A 789 25.30 -25.48 20.15
C CYS A 789 26.60 -26.04 19.53
N LEU A 790 26.82 -27.35 19.56
CA LEU A 790 27.95 -28.00 18.87
C LEU A 790 27.87 -27.78 17.35
N LYS A 791 26.74 -28.08 16.72
CA LYS A 791 26.58 -27.96 15.25
C LYS A 791 26.62 -26.51 14.76
N VAL A 792 26.19 -25.55 15.57
CA VAL A 792 26.36 -24.11 15.28
C VAL A 792 27.83 -23.69 15.39
N LYS A 793 28.62 -24.25 16.33
CA LYS A 793 30.07 -24.02 16.40
C LYS A 793 30.86 -24.73 15.30
N GLU A 794 30.43 -25.91 14.85
CA GLU A 794 30.98 -26.55 13.64
C GLU A 794 30.74 -25.69 12.39
N TRP A 795 29.56 -25.08 12.27
CA TRP A 795 29.21 -24.19 11.16
C TRP A 795 29.90 -22.81 11.25
N ASN A 796 30.10 -22.30 12.46
CA ASN A 796 30.77 -21.02 12.71
C ASN A 796 31.57 -21.07 14.04
N PRO A 797 32.89 -21.33 14.00
CA PRO A 797 33.72 -21.46 15.19
C PRO A 797 33.77 -20.22 16.10
N GLU A 798 33.50 -19.04 15.54
CA GLU A 798 33.44 -17.75 16.23
C GLU A 798 32.06 -17.48 16.87
N ALA A 799 31.17 -18.49 16.93
CA ALA A 799 29.88 -18.40 17.58
C ALA A 799 29.98 -18.51 19.11
N LYS A 800 29.39 -17.54 19.80
CA LYS A 800 29.07 -17.56 21.24
C LYS A 800 27.56 -17.63 21.45
N PHE A 801 27.16 -17.92 22.68
CA PHE A 801 25.77 -18.12 23.06
C PHE A 801 25.35 -17.13 24.14
N LEU A 802 24.30 -16.35 23.85
CA LEU A 802 23.48 -15.72 24.86
C LEU A 802 22.34 -16.68 25.19
N MET A 803 22.39 -17.32 26.36
CA MET A 803 21.33 -18.18 26.87
C MET A 803 20.47 -17.39 27.86
N MET A 804 19.15 -17.52 27.79
CA MET A 804 18.22 -16.85 28.71
C MET A 804 16.97 -17.69 28.97
N TYR A 805 16.32 -17.48 30.12
CA TYR A 805 15.06 -18.13 30.47
C TYR A 805 13.97 -17.09 30.73
N LYS A 806 12.80 -17.25 30.10
CA LYS A 806 11.67 -16.32 30.11
C LYS A 806 10.47 -16.98 30.82
N PRO A 807 10.32 -16.86 32.16
CA PRO A 807 9.32 -17.62 32.92
C PRO A 807 7.88 -17.33 32.49
N LEU A 808 7.57 -16.07 32.14
CA LEU A 808 6.23 -15.63 31.70
C LEU A 808 5.67 -16.39 30.48
N PHE A 809 6.55 -17.02 29.69
CA PHE A 809 6.18 -17.81 28.50
C PHE A 809 6.63 -19.27 28.60
N ASN A 810 7.31 -19.64 29.68
CA ASN A 810 8.07 -20.88 29.85
C ASN A 810 8.96 -21.23 28.63
N VAL A 811 9.72 -20.24 28.15
CA VAL A 811 10.65 -20.39 27.01
C VAL A 811 12.10 -20.27 27.49
N PHE A 812 12.94 -21.23 27.12
CA PHE A 812 14.39 -21.08 27.16
C PHE A 812 14.84 -20.62 25.77
N GLU A 813 15.64 -19.56 25.68
CA GLU A 813 16.04 -18.94 24.42
C GLU A 813 17.56 -18.86 24.32
N VAL A 814 18.09 -19.23 23.16
CA VAL A 814 19.52 -19.16 22.83
C VAL A 814 19.69 -18.28 21.60
N VAL A 815 20.51 -17.24 21.72
CA VAL A 815 20.91 -16.42 20.59
C VAL A 815 22.38 -16.69 20.30
N CYS A 816 22.62 -17.21 19.09
CA CYS A 816 23.94 -17.50 18.58
C CYS A 816 24.50 -16.23 17.96
N VAL A 817 25.61 -15.72 18.50
CA VAL A 817 26.24 -14.47 18.10
C VAL A 817 27.62 -14.77 17.55
N LYS A 818 27.95 -14.31 16.35
CA LYS A 818 29.33 -14.27 15.86
C LYS A 818 30.04 -13.16 16.61
N ASP A 819 31.18 -13.47 17.23
CA ASP A 819 32.00 -12.51 17.98
C ASP A 819 33.49 -12.68 17.64
N PRO A 820 33.95 -12.11 16.51
CA PRO A 820 35.32 -12.32 16.03
C PRO A 820 36.37 -11.50 16.78
N THR A 821 35.98 -10.44 17.50
CA THR A 821 36.88 -9.68 18.40
C THR A 821 36.92 -10.24 19.82
N ASN A 822 36.13 -11.29 20.11
CA ASN A 822 36.03 -11.92 21.44
C ASN A 822 35.55 -10.95 22.55
N PHE A 823 34.70 -9.98 22.20
CA PHE A 823 34.20 -8.93 23.10
C PHE A 823 33.25 -9.45 24.19
N LEU A 824 32.37 -10.42 23.85
CA LEU A 824 31.40 -11.01 24.77
C LEU A 824 32.06 -12.05 25.68
N GLN A 825 32.86 -11.58 26.64
CA GLN A 825 33.50 -12.40 27.67
C GLN A 825 32.46 -12.82 28.73
N GLN A 826 32.76 -13.81 29.59
CA GLN A 826 31.79 -14.25 30.61
C GLN A 826 31.49 -13.13 31.63
N GLU A 827 32.43 -12.22 31.79
CA GLU A 827 32.39 -11.01 32.60
C GLU A 827 31.42 -9.96 32.06
N PHE A 828 31.02 -10.01 30.77
CA PHE A 828 30.13 -9.04 30.13
C PHE A 828 28.74 -9.00 30.78
N CYS A 829 28.32 -7.82 31.25
CA CYS A 829 27.08 -7.63 32.01
C CYS A 829 26.13 -6.61 31.39
N LEU A 830 24.85 -6.78 31.68
CA LEU A 830 23.81 -5.81 31.29
C LEU A 830 23.55 -4.75 32.38
N ASP A 831 24.30 -4.73 33.48
CA ASP A 831 24.32 -3.60 34.43
C ASP A 831 25.03 -2.39 33.82
N ASN A 832 26.15 -2.63 33.15
CA ASN A 832 26.87 -1.65 32.36
C ASN A 832 26.17 -1.33 31.02
N PHE A 833 24.92 -1.74 30.80
CA PHE A 833 24.20 -1.47 29.54
C PHE A 833 23.98 0.03 29.25
N LYS A 834 24.09 0.89 30.28
CA LYS A 834 24.13 2.37 30.11
C LYS A 834 25.51 2.91 29.69
N GLN A 835 26.56 2.10 29.73
CA GLN A 835 27.94 2.45 29.33
C GLN A 835 28.25 2.00 27.89
N TYR A 836 27.28 1.39 27.20
CA TYR A 836 27.41 0.91 25.82
C TYR A 836 26.48 1.74 24.91
N ASP A 837 27.06 2.50 23.98
CA ASP A 837 26.29 3.33 23.04
C ASP A 837 25.81 2.52 21.81
N PHE A 838 24.49 2.36 21.69
CA PHE A 838 23.87 1.48 20.70
C PHE A 838 23.10 2.24 19.62
N LYS A 839 23.70 2.43 18.43
CA LYS A 839 23.05 3.15 17.30
C LYS A 839 21.71 2.57 16.85
N SER A 840 21.45 1.28 17.09
CA SER A 840 20.15 0.65 16.79
C SER A 840 19.07 0.90 17.83
N LEU A 841 19.42 1.18 19.10
CA LEU A 841 18.46 1.78 20.03
C LEU A 841 18.12 3.20 19.56
N HIS A 842 19.12 3.95 19.11
CA HIS A 842 18.92 5.22 18.44
C HIS A 842 18.24 5.13 17.06
N ARG A 843 17.87 3.94 16.54
CA ARG A 843 17.19 3.74 15.24
C ARG A 843 16.23 2.52 15.23
N TYR A 844 15.06 2.69 15.83
CA TYR A 844 13.90 1.78 15.76
C TYR A 844 13.39 1.58 14.31
N ASP A 845 13.39 2.65 13.51
CA ASP A 845 13.25 2.61 12.06
C ASP A 845 14.09 3.75 11.45
N LYS A 846 13.96 4.05 10.15
CA LYS A 846 14.65 5.20 9.53
C LYS A 846 14.36 6.54 10.24
N LEU A 847 13.22 6.62 10.94
CA LEU A 847 12.57 7.84 11.41
C LEU A 847 12.33 7.89 12.93
N THR A 848 12.88 6.97 13.72
CA THR A 848 12.53 6.82 15.14
C THR A 848 13.74 6.37 15.95
N ILE A 849 14.02 7.08 17.04
CA ILE A 849 15.15 6.94 17.95
C ILE A 849 14.60 6.60 19.33
N ILE A 850 15.17 5.63 20.05
CA ILE A 850 14.85 5.39 21.45
C ILE A 850 16.10 5.60 22.29
N ASP A 851 16.03 6.60 23.15
CA ASP A 851 17.05 6.90 24.15
C ASP A 851 17.44 5.63 24.94
N PRO A 852 18.71 5.20 24.97
CA PRO A 852 19.15 4.04 25.71
C PRO A 852 19.14 4.27 27.23
N GLU A 853 19.39 5.50 27.69
CA GLU A 853 19.50 5.85 29.11
C GLU A 853 18.16 6.23 29.75
N THR A 854 17.34 7.02 29.05
CA THR A 854 16.09 7.61 29.56
C THR A 854 14.82 6.90 29.06
N GLY A 855 14.91 6.05 28.03
CA GLY A 855 13.77 5.32 27.45
C GLY A 855 12.85 6.14 26.55
N LYS A 856 13.06 7.46 26.43
CA LYS A 856 12.25 8.35 25.59
C LYS A 856 12.36 7.98 24.11
N ILE A 857 11.23 8.05 23.40
CA ILE A 857 11.16 7.83 21.94
C ILE A 857 11.14 9.19 21.24
N TYR A 858 12.21 9.53 20.52
CA TYR A 858 12.30 10.71 19.65
C TYR A 858 11.99 10.30 18.20
N ARG A 859 11.19 11.07 17.46
CA ARG A 859 10.97 10.77 16.04
C ARG A 859 11.99 11.51 15.18
N ARG A 860 13.01 10.81 14.66
CA ARG A 860 13.97 11.32 13.67
C ARG A 860 13.21 11.79 12.42
N LYS A 861 12.93 13.09 12.35
CA LYS A 861 12.38 13.71 11.14
C LYS A 861 13.34 13.39 9.98
N THR A 862 12.81 13.10 8.79
CA THR A 862 13.64 12.84 7.61
C THR A 862 14.54 14.05 7.36
N LYS A 863 15.85 13.85 7.55
CA LYS A 863 16.88 14.63 6.89
C LYS A 863 18.21 13.89 6.88
N TRP A 864 18.95 14.10 5.81
CA TRP A 864 20.41 14.02 5.79
C TRP A 864 20.92 15.38 5.31
N SER A 865 21.70 16.04 6.14
CA SER A 865 22.63 17.12 5.76
C SER A 865 23.94 16.76 6.43
N ALA A 866 25.03 16.78 5.67
CA ALA A 866 26.27 16.10 6.06
C ALA A 866 27.18 16.92 6.99
N GLU A 867 26.81 18.18 7.26
CA GLU A 867 27.68 19.18 7.89
C GLU A 867 27.00 19.81 9.13
N GLU A 868 27.81 19.90 10.19
CA GLU A 868 27.70 20.64 11.46
C GLU A 868 26.61 20.27 12.51
N GLU A 869 27.05 19.39 13.42
CA GLU A 869 27.26 19.66 14.86
C GLU A 869 26.12 20.32 15.68
N ASP A 870 25.11 19.53 16.04
CA ASP A 870 24.36 19.70 17.30
C ASP A 870 25.21 19.12 18.43
N THR A 871 25.56 19.91 19.46
CA THR A 871 26.49 19.47 20.53
C THR A 871 25.98 18.30 21.37
N SER A 872 24.67 18.04 21.41
CA SER A 872 24.12 16.82 22.03
C SER A 872 24.26 15.58 21.14
N PHE A 873 24.41 15.77 19.82
CA PHE A 873 24.64 14.71 18.85
C PHE A 873 26.11 14.51 18.50
N THR A 874 26.99 15.53 18.57
CA THR A 874 28.44 15.32 18.45
C THR A 874 29.04 14.76 19.72
N ASP A 875 28.49 15.05 20.90
CA ASP A 875 28.74 14.26 22.12
C ASP A 875 28.16 12.83 22.06
N ILE A 876 27.58 12.41 20.93
CA ILE A 876 27.27 11.01 20.59
C ILE A 876 28.15 10.53 19.42
N GLU A 877 28.27 11.26 18.32
CA GLU A 877 29.00 10.85 17.11
C GLU A 877 30.54 10.97 17.22
N ASN A 878 31.07 11.76 18.16
CA ASN A 878 32.49 11.78 18.54
C ASN A 878 32.83 10.85 19.73
N ARG A 879 31.88 10.06 20.26
CA ARG A 879 32.20 9.03 21.26
C ARG A 879 33.05 7.92 20.62
N ASP A 880 33.92 7.32 21.43
CA ASP A 880 34.79 6.23 20.99
C ASP A 880 33.99 4.94 20.75
N PHE A 881 33.56 4.76 19.50
CA PHE A 881 32.81 3.61 19.02
C PHE A 881 33.64 2.31 18.90
N THR A 882 34.84 2.21 19.47
CA THR A 882 35.55 0.91 19.56
C THR A 882 34.75 -0.16 20.31
N ASN A 883 33.87 0.23 21.23
CA ASN A 883 33.01 -0.68 22.01
C ASN A 883 31.60 -0.87 21.41
N TYR A 884 31.42 -0.60 20.12
CA TYR A 884 30.12 -0.57 19.43
C TYR A 884 29.51 -1.95 19.17
N PHE A 885 28.16 -2.00 19.13
CA PHE A 885 27.31 -3.18 18.95
C PHE A 885 26.17 -2.95 17.92
N GLU A 886 26.27 -3.55 16.74
CA GLU A 886 25.20 -3.73 15.73
C GLU A 886 25.52 -4.95 14.83
N ASP A 887 24.52 -5.56 14.19
CA ASP A 887 24.73 -6.75 13.35
C ASP A 887 25.57 -6.43 12.08
N GLY A 888 26.89 -6.60 12.17
CA GLY A 888 27.87 -6.21 11.15
C GLY A 888 28.66 -4.92 11.46
N ASP A 889 28.82 -4.59 12.74
CA ASP A 889 29.60 -3.45 13.24
C ASP A 889 31.13 -3.54 13.00
N VAL A 890 31.88 -2.57 13.54
CA VAL A 890 33.36 -2.51 13.49
C VAL A 890 34.03 -3.66 14.26
N ASN A 891 33.32 -4.27 15.21
CA ASN A 891 33.74 -5.48 15.91
C ASN A 891 33.38 -6.76 15.12
N GLY A 892 32.70 -6.64 13.97
CA GLY A 892 32.24 -7.75 13.14
C GLY A 892 31.17 -8.62 13.81
N ILE A 893 30.55 -8.13 14.89
CA ILE A 893 29.64 -8.88 15.74
C ILE A 893 28.28 -8.97 15.06
N LYS A 894 27.61 -10.13 15.13
CA LYS A 894 26.25 -10.29 14.59
C LYS A 894 25.48 -11.48 15.15
N MET A 895 24.18 -11.30 15.33
CA MET A 895 23.23 -12.39 15.50
C MET A 895 23.23 -13.30 14.27
N LEU A 896 23.54 -14.58 14.48
CA LEU A 896 23.49 -15.64 13.48
C LEU A 896 22.12 -16.31 13.47
N LEU A 897 21.63 -16.66 14.66
CA LEU A 897 20.41 -17.42 14.91
C LEU A 897 19.78 -16.98 16.22
N ARG A 898 18.45 -17.05 16.30
CA ARG A 898 17.67 -16.94 17.53
C ARG A 898 16.80 -18.19 17.66
N ILE A 899 16.99 -18.94 18.73
CA ILE A 899 16.45 -20.29 18.93
C ILE A 899 15.63 -20.29 20.22
N GLN A 900 14.37 -20.72 20.15
CA GLN A 900 13.46 -20.79 21.28
C GLN A 900 13.08 -22.25 21.53
N PHE A 901 13.20 -22.69 22.77
CA PHE A 901 12.76 -24.00 23.24
C PHE A 901 11.50 -23.78 24.08
N ILE A 902 10.36 -24.24 23.56
CA ILE A 902 9.04 -24.05 24.16
C ILE A 902 8.82 -25.18 25.17
N LEU A 903 9.02 -24.88 26.46
CA LEU A 903 8.99 -25.87 27.54
C LEU A 903 7.56 -26.15 28.04
N SER A 904 6.65 -26.41 27.10
CA SER A 904 5.30 -26.92 27.38
C SER A 904 5.22 -28.40 27.03
N LYS A 905 4.48 -29.18 27.82
CA LYS A 905 4.23 -30.60 27.54
C LYS A 905 3.18 -30.77 26.43
N PHE A 906 3.45 -31.70 25.51
CA PHE A 906 2.56 -32.12 24.44
C PHE A 906 2.70 -33.64 24.25
N LYS A 907 1.61 -34.41 24.30
CA LYS A 907 1.72 -35.89 24.18
C LYS A 907 2.11 -36.28 22.76
N THR A 908 1.60 -35.52 21.78
CA THR A 908 1.65 -35.79 20.35
C THR A 908 2.12 -34.56 19.55
N LYS A 909 2.38 -34.74 18.25
CA LYS A 909 2.67 -33.62 17.32
C LYS A 909 1.40 -32.76 17.08
N GLU A 910 0.26 -33.42 17.15
CA GLU A 910 -1.09 -32.91 16.97
C GLU A 910 -1.47 -31.91 18.08
N ASP A 911 -1.10 -32.19 19.34
CA ASP A 911 -1.32 -31.30 20.50
C ASP A 911 -0.62 -29.94 20.35
N ILE A 912 0.56 -29.92 19.72
CA ILE A 912 1.33 -28.72 19.41
C ILE A 912 0.55 -27.86 18.42
N LEU A 913 0.04 -28.46 17.35
CA LEU A 913 -0.70 -27.72 16.32
C LEU A 913 -2.07 -27.24 16.82
N ALA A 914 -2.75 -28.03 17.67
CA ALA A 914 -3.92 -27.59 18.44
C ALA A 914 -3.59 -26.51 19.51
N GLY A 915 -2.31 -26.18 19.69
CA GLY A 915 -1.84 -25.02 20.45
C GLY A 915 -1.87 -23.70 19.67
N PHE A 916 -1.91 -23.73 18.35
CA PHE A 916 -1.97 -22.51 17.54
C PHE A 916 -3.39 -22.03 17.31
N ASP A 917 -3.57 -20.72 17.43
CA ASP A 917 -4.82 -19.98 17.23
C ASP A 917 -5.14 -19.71 15.76
N LEU A 918 -4.11 -19.60 14.90
CA LEU A 918 -4.25 -19.38 13.46
C LEU A 918 -3.89 -20.62 12.65
N TYR A 919 -4.69 -20.95 11.64
CA TYR A 919 -4.45 -22.09 10.76
C TYR A 919 -3.12 -22.02 9.95
N PRO A 920 -2.65 -20.85 9.45
CA PRO A 920 -1.31 -20.69 8.89
C PRO A 920 -0.13 -21.10 9.81
N CYS A 921 -0.33 -21.18 11.13
CA CYS A 921 0.68 -21.65 12.07
C CYS A 921 0.68 -23.18 12.25
N ARG A 922 -0.35 -23.90 11.79
CA ARG A 922 -0.55 -25.34 12.03
C ARG A 922 0.27 -26.23 11.07
N VAL A 923 1.56 -25.96 11.00
CA VAL A 923 2.56 -26.69 10.20
C VAL A 923 3.80 -26.95 11.07
N LEU A 924 4.38 -28.13 11.00
CA LEU A 924 5.62 -28.48 11.70
C LEU A 924 6.60 -29.27 10.82
N TYR A 925 7.86 -29.31 11.24
CA TYR A 925 8.97 -30.03 10.64
C TYR A 925 9.74 -30.80 11.72
N ASP A 926 9.87 -32.12 11.56
CA ASP A 926 10.49 -33.01 12.56
C ASP A 926 11.97 -33.34 12.28
N GLY A 927 12.64 -32.50 11.49
CA GLY A 927 14.03 -32.72 11.05
C GLY A 927 14.15 -33.46 9.70
N GLN A 928 13.09 -34.14 9.26
CA GLN A 928 13.06 -34.83 7.96
C GLN A 928 11.79 -34.57 7.14
N THR A 929 10.62 -34.51 7.80
CA THR A 929 9.30 -34.43 7.17
C THR A 929 8.52 -33.22 7.67
N THR A 930 7.85 -32.52 6.75
CA THR A 930 6.96 -31.39 7.01
C THR A 930 5.50 -31.88 7.01
N TYR A 931 4.75 -31.51 8.04
CA TYR A 931 3.37 -31.95 8.27
C TYR A 931 2.43 -30.75 8.40
N PHE A 932 1.24 -30.86 7.84
CA PHE A 932 0.17 -29.87 7.89
C PHE A 932 -1.09 -30.50 8.50
N THR A 933 -1.90 -29.73 9.23
CA THR A 933 -3.32 -30.09 9.41
C THR A 933 -4.11 -29.71 8.14
N HIS A 934 -5.33 -30.22 7.95
CA HIS A 934 -6.11 -29.94 6.74
C HIS A 934 -6.38 -28.43 6.54
N LYS A 935 -6.70 -27.71 7.61
CA LYS A 935 -6.91 -26.26 7.60
C LYS A 935 -5.62 -25.48 7.36
N ALA A 936 -4.47 -25.99 7.81
CA ALA A 936 -3.19 -25.40 7.47
C ALA A 936 -2.92 -25.52 5.96
N TYR A 937 -3.14 -26.72 5.40
CA TYR A 937 -3.05 -26.93 3.96
C TYR A 937 -3.96 -25.98 3.17
N GLN A 938 -5.25 -25.84 3.53
CA GLN A 938 -6.14 -24.85 2.93
C GLN A 938 -5.58 -23.41 3.06
N ALA A 939 -5.07 -23.04 4.23
CA ALA A 939 -4.52 -21.72 4.50
C ALA A 939 -3.30 -21.36 3.63
N TYR A 940 -2.42 -22.32 3.30
CA TYR A 940 -1.32 -22.10 2.35
C TYR A 940 -1.76 -22.23 0.88
N LYS A 941 -2.65 -23.19 0.56
CA LYS A 941 -3.19 -23.41 -0.79
C LYS A 941 -3.91 -22.17 -1.35
N TYR A 942 -4.68 -21.51 -0.50
CA TYR A 942 -5.45 -20.31 -0.85
C TYR A 942 -4.89 -19.02 -0.21
N MET A 943 -3.71 -19.08 0.41
CA MET A 943 -3.04 -17.93 1.08
C MET A 943 -4.01 -17.10 1.94
N ILE A 944 -4.71 -17.77 2.84
CA ILE A 944 -5.77 -17.20 3.68
C ILE A 944 -5.63 -17.57 5.15
N ASN A 945 -6.23 -16.75 6.00
CA ASN A 945 -6.41 -16.98 7.41
C ASN A 945 -7.90 -16.83 7.74
N ILE A 946 -8.58 -17.95 7.96
CA ILE A 946 -10.01 -17.99 8.28
C ILE A 946 -10.16 -17.72 9.77
N VAL A 947 -10.88 -16.66 10.13
CA VAL A 947 -11.10 -16.30 11.53
C VAL A 947 -11.99 -17.32 12.23
N ASN A 948 -11.58 -17.72 13.43
CA ASN A 948 -12.32 -18.58 14.34
C ASN A 948 -12.23 -17.97 15.75
N GLU A 949 -13.36 -17.49 16.27
CA GLU A 949 -13.43 -16.84 17.59
C GLU A 949 -13.23 -17.83 18.74
N ASN A 950 -13.52 -19.13 18.55
CA ASN A 950 -13.28 -20.18 19.54
C ASN A 950 -11.78 -20.46 19.77
N ASN A 951 -10.92 -19.87 18.93
CA ASN A 951 -9.47 -19.93 19.00
C ASN A 951 -8.82 -18.60 19.46
N PHE A 952 -9.60 -17.60 19.86
CA PHE A 952 -9.07 -16.26 20.17
C PHE A 952 -8.08 -16.29 21.35
N SER A 953 -6.99 -15.54 21.25
CA SER A 953 -5.92 -15.45 22.26
C SER A 953 -5.47 -14.01 22.52
N ASP A 954 -4.72 -13.76 23.61
CA ASP A 954 -4.09 -12.46 23.90
C ASP A 954 -3.15 -11.94 22.80
N LEU A 955 -2.71 -12.80 21.87
CA LEU A 955 -1.83 -12.43 20.76
C LEU A 955 -2.52 -12.55 19.40
N TYR A 956 -3.83 -12.83 19.34
CA TYR A 956 -4.55 -13.14 18.11
C TYR A 956 -4.46 -12.02 17.08
N ASP A 957 -4.85 -10.80 17.42
CA ASP A 957 -4.85 -9.65 16.48
C ASP A 957 -3.44 -9.29 16.01
N HIS A 958 -2.43 -9.39 16.88
CA HIS A 958 -1.03 -9.21 16.51
C HIS A 958 -0.54 -10.31 15.55
N ARG A 959 -0.91 -11.58 15.78
CA ARG A 959 -0.60 -12.69 14.88
C ARG A 959 -1.37 -12.55 13.55
N LEU A 960 -2.62 -12.12 13.59
CA LEU A 960 -3.49 -11.89 12.43
C LEU A 960 -2.90 -10.80 11.51
N SER A 961 -2.52 -9.67 12.10
CA SER A 961 -1.73 -8.61 11.45
C SER A 961 -0.42 -9.15 10.86
N LYS A 962 0.40 -9.86 11.66
CA LYS A 962 1.68 -10.46 11.23
C LYS A 962 1.52 -11.36 9.99
N TYR A 963 0.48 -12.19 9.93
CA TYR A 963 0.21 -13.06 8.77
C TYR A 963 -0.40 -12.31 7.58
N PHE A 964 -1.20 -11.28 7.80
CA PHE A 964 -1.68 -10.39 6.73
C PHE A 964 -0.52 -9.68 6.01
N ILE A 965 0.48 -9.18 6.76
CA ILE A 965 1.73 -8.62 6.22
C ILE A 965 2.54 -9.65 5.41
N TYR A 966 2.45 -10.94 5.77
CA TYR A 966 3.03 -12.04 4.99
C TYR A 966 2.22 -12.44 3.75
N GLY A 967 1.12 -11.75 3.46
CA GLY A 967 0.28 -11.90 2.26
C GLY A 967 -0.94 -12.78 2.41
N PHE A 968 -1.25 -13.26 3.63
CA PHE A 968 -2.45 -14.06 3.89
C PHE A 968 -3.69 -13.16 3.98
N SER A 969 -4.70 -13.38 3.14
CA SER A 969 -5.97 -12.65 3.24
C SER A 969 -6.77 -13.08 4.47
N ILE A 970 -7.53 -12.17 5.09
CA ILE A 970 -8.32 -12.47 6.29
C ILE A 970 -9.76 -12.78 5.87
N VAL A 971 -10.21 -14.01 6.09
CA VAL A 971 -11.59 -14.43 5.77
C VAL A 971 -12.46 -14.27 7.03
N LEU A 972 -13.60 -13.63 6.85
CA LEU A 972 -14.51 -13.15 7.90
C LEU A 972 -15.96 -13.61 7.62
N PRO A 973 -16.28 -14.90 7.79
CA PRO A 973 -17.54 -15.49 7.32
C PRO A 973 -18.82 -14.80 7.83
N GLU A 974 -18.80 -14.22 9.03
CA GLU A 974 -19.98 -13.61 9.66
C GLU A 974 -20.09 -12.09 9.45
N LEU A 975 -19.20 -11.49 8.65
CA LEU A 975 -19.18 -10.06 8.37
C LEU A 975 -20.34 -9.63 7.46
N ASN A 976 -21.06 -8.58 7.87
CA ASN A 976 -22.11 -7.98 7.07
C ASN A 976 -21.55 -6.98 6.05
N MET A 977 -21.53 -7.38 4.77
CA MET A 977 -21.02 -6.56 3.68
C MET A 977 -21.74 -5.21 3.52
N ASN A 978 -23.03 -5.13 3.86
CA ASN A 978 -23.81 -3.87 3.77
C ASN A 978 -23.35 -2.82 4.79
N LYS A 979 -22.56 -3.23 5.80
CA LYS A 979 -21.94 -2.34 6.80
C LYS A 979 -20.53 -1.88 6.36
N VAL A 980 -19.89 -2.57 5.41
CA VAL A 980 -18.59 -2.20 4.84
C VAL A 980 -18.78 -1.06 3.83
N LYS A 981 -17.92 -0.02 3.87
CA LYS A 981 -18.04 1.14 2.97
C LYS A 981 -16.66 1.64 2.52
N THR A 982 -16.48 1.76 1.21
CA THR A 982 -15.27 2.28 0.56
C THR A 982 -14.87 3.65 1.12
N GLY A 983 -13.55 3.88 1.26
CA GLY A 983 -12.97 5.09 1.83
C GLY A 983 -13.05 5.19 3.36
N ARG A 984 -13.79 4.31 4.05
CA ARG A 984 -13.90 4.28 5.52
C ARG A 984 -12.90 3.31 6.16
N ASN A 985 -12.80 3.37 7.48
CA ASN A 985 -12.04 2.41 8.26
C ASN A 985 -12.96 1.23 8.65
N LEU A 986 -12.54 0.01 8.33
CA LEU A 986 -13.14 -1.24 8.80
C LEU A 986 -12.37 -1.68 10.06
N LYS A 987 -13.04 -1.66 11.22
CA LYS A 987 -12.48 -2.17 12.48
C LYS A 987 -12.83 -3.66 12.61
N VAL A 988 -11.85 -4.50 12.92
CA VAL A 988 -12.01 -5.94 13.15
C VAL A 988 -11.19 -6.29 14.40
N SER A 989 -11.86 -6.59 15.51
CA SER A 989 -11.26 -6.59 16.85
C SER A 989 -10.39 -5.34 17.09
N GLU A 990 -9.10 -5.42 17.46
CA GLU A 990 -8.24 -4.23 17.64
C GLU A 990 -7.79 -3.60 16.31
N LEU A 991 -7.76 -4.38 15.22
CA LEU A 991 -7.25 -3.96 13.91
C LEU A 991 -8.19 -2.99 13.21
N LYS A 992 -7.62 -2.05 12.43
CA LYS A 992 -8.35 -0.96 11.75
C LYS A 992 -7.81 -0.74 10.34
N PHE A 993 -8.37 -1.46 9.36
CA PHE A 993 -8.00 -1.37 7.95
C PHE A 993 -8.71 -0.18 7.27
N LYS A 994 -8.10 0.45 6.28
CA LYS A 994 -8.77 1.48 5.45
C LYS A 994 -9.20 0.86 4.12
N VAL A 995 -10.49 0.88 3.81
CA VAL A 995 -11.06 0.21 2.62
C VAL A 995 -10.81 1.04 1.36
N ASN A 996 -10.08 0.47 0.40
CA ASN A 996 -9.83 1.03 -0.93
C ASN A 996 -10.93 0.67 -1.94
N GLY A 997 -11.54 -0.51 -1.80
CA GLY A 997 -12.63 -0.96 -2.65
C GLY A 997 -13.35 -2.20 -2.10
N VAL A 998 -14.53 -2.48 -2.65
CA VAL A 998 -15.31 -3.69 -2.38
C VAL A 998 -15.80 -4.22 -3.72
N ASN A 999 -15.53 -5.49 -4.01
CA ASN A 999 -15.99 -6.18 -5.22
C ASN A 999 -16.56 -7.55 -4.81
N GLY A 1000 -17.87 -7.75 -4.94
CA GLY A 1000 -18.54 -8.94 -4.41
C GLY A 1000 -18.24 -9.12 -2.91
N LYS A 1001 -17.61 -10.25 -2.55
CA LYS A 1001 -17.17 -10.56 -1.18
C LYS A 1001 -15.73 -10.11 -0.86
N LEU A 1002 -14.97 -9.62 -1.85
CA LEU A 1002 -13.60 -9.15 -1.69
C LEU A 1002 -13.55 -7.68 -1.22
N ILE A 1003 -12.83 -7.44 -0.12
CA ILE A 1003 -12.61 -6.11 0.49
C ILE A 1003 -11.14 -5.76 0.34
N THR A 1004 -10.80 -4.91 -0.63
CA THR A 1004 -9.41 -4.47 -0.84
C THR A 1004 -9.09 -3.27 0.04
N VAL A 1005 -7.96 -3.29 0.73
CA VAL A 1005 -7.57 -2.25 1.71
C VAL A 1005 -6.25 -1.56 1.34
N GLU A 1006 -6.06 -0.34 1.84
CA GLU A 1006 -4.80 0.41 1.75
C GLU A 1006 -3.69 -0.35 2.48
N LYS A 1007 -2.54 -0.51 1.82
CA LYS A 1007 -1.42 -1.29 2.34
C LYS A 1007 -0.94 -0.71 3.68
N ASP A 1008 -0.55 -1.59 4.60
CA ASP A 1008 -0.03 -1.27 5.93
C ASP A 1008 -0.94 -0.39 6.82
N SER A 1009 -2.18 -0.08 6.38
CA SER A 1009 -3.11 0.82 7.08
C SER A 1009 -3.51 0.35 8.48
N HIS A 1010 -3.47 -0.97 8.70
CA HIS A 1010 -3.66 -1.61 9.99
C HIS A 1010 -2.40 -1.52 10.89
N ILE A 1011 -1.19 -1.58 10.32
CA ILE A 1011 0.08 -1.50 11.06
C ILE A 1011 0.20 -0.15 11.74
N LYS A 1012 -0.06 0.95 11.02
CA LYS A 1012 0.13 2.31 11.55
C LYS A 1012 -0.54 2.49 12.92
N ARG A 1013 -1.79 2.04 13.06
CA ARG A 1013 -2.53 2.12 14.33
C ARG A 1013 -2.19 1.03 15.34
N LEU A 1014 -1.65 -0.10 14.90
CA LEU A 1014 -1.07 -1.08 15.82
C LEU A 1014 0.17 -0.50 16.51
N LEU A 1015 0.99 0.28 15.80
CA LEU A 1015 2.12 1.02 16.40
C LEU A 1015 1.64 2.10 17.38
N ASP A 1016 0.66 2.93 16.98
CA ASP A 1016 0.04 3.93 17.87
C ASP A 1016 -0.50 3.27 19.16
N SER A 1017 -1.11 2.08 19.05
CA SER A 1017 -1.63 1.29 20.17
C SER A 1017 -0.53 0.66 21.03
N LEU A 1018 0.55 0.14 20.41
CA LEU A 1018 1.70 -0.42 21.13
C LEU A 1018 2.38 0.64 21.99
N GLN A 1019 2.61 1.85 21.45
CA GLN A 1019 3.16 2.97 22.21
C GLN A 1019 2.27 3.34 23.43
N SER A 1020 0.95 3.36 23.25
CA SER A 1020 0.01 3.58 24.35
C SER A 1020 0.05 2.47 25.39
N VAL A 1021 0.15 1.20 24.99
CA VAL A 1021 0.27 0.06 25.90
C VAL A 1021 1.60 0.09 26.65
N GLU A 1022 2.72 0.42 26.00
CA GLU A 1022 4.03 0.51 26.63
C GLU A 1022 4.11 1.66 27.64
N GLN A 1023 3.51 2.82 27.34
CA GLN A 1023 3.36 3.92 28.31
C GLN A 1023 2.52 3.48 29.53
N ASN A 1024 1.30 2.98 29.29
CA ASN A 1024 0.41 2.49 30.35
C ASN A 1024 1.02 1.37 31.23
N ASN A 1025 1.99 0.63 30.68
CA ASN A 1025 2.74 -0.42 31.36
C ASN A 1025 3.89 0.15 32.20
N ALA A 1026 4.65 1.11 31.65
CA ALA A 1026 5.68 1.84 32.37
C ALA A 1026 5.09 2.63 33.56
N ASP A 1027 3.96 3.32 33.36
CA ASP A 1027 3.24 4.07 34.39
C ASP A 1027 2.78 3.18 35.56
N LYS A 1028 2.59 1.88 35.32
CA LYS A 1028 2.19 0.87 36.32
C LYS A 1028 3.38 0.11 36.92
N GLY A 1029 4.61 0.46 36.57
CA GLY A 1029 5.83 -0.28 36.95
C GLY A 1029 5.91 -1.70 36.34
N LYS A 1030 5.04 -2.04 35.39
CA LYS A 1030 4.92 -3.37 34.77
C LYS A 1030 5.50 -3.33 33.35
N ALA A 1031 6.82 -3.23 33.24
CA ALA A 1031 7.55 -2.91 31.99
C ALA A 1031 7.52 -3.99 30.86
N LEU A 1032 6.33 -4.42 30.46
CA LEU A 1032 6.06 -5.34 29.37
C LEU A 1032 6.27 -4.66 27.99
N TYR A 1033 7.52 -4.73 27.51
CA TYR A 1033 7.93 -4.32 26.17
C TYR A 1033 7.40 -5.32 25.11
N LYS A 1034 6.53 -4.89 24.18
CA LYS A 1034 5.74 -5.80 23.33
C LYS A 1034 6.44 -6.22 22.02
N SER A 1035 7.55 -6.96 22.17
CA SER A 1035 8.10 -8.05 21.32
C SER A 1035 8.15 -8.02 19.78
N ALA A 1036 7.35 -7.25 19.03
CA ALA A 1036 7.23 -7.35 17.57
C ALA A 1036 8.53 -6.98 16.81
N LEU A 1037 9.41 -6.25 17.51
CA LEU A 1037 10.48 -5.41 16.99
C LEU A 1037 11.89 -5.96 17.27
N PHE A 1038 12.00 -7.12 17.92
CA PHE A 1038 13.29 -7.79 18.13
C PHE A 1038 13.80 -8.45 16.84
N CYS A 1039 14.48 -7.65 16.00
CA CYS A 1039 15.20 -8.12 14.83
C CYS A 1039 16.72 -7.94 14.89
N SER A 1040 17.24 -7.24 15.92
CA SER A 1040 18.68 -7.12 16.20
C SER A 1040 19.02 -7.68 17.59
N LEU A 1041 20.29 -8.07 17.78
CA LEU A 1041 20.82 -8.52 19.07
C LEU A 1041 20.57 -7.50 20.19
N VAL A 1042 20.88 -6.22 19.92
CA VAL A 1042 20.77 -5.10 20.86
C VAL A 1042 19.38 -4.95 21.44
N SER A 1043 18.34 -4.98 20.61
CA SER A 1043 16.95 -4.82 21.07
C SER A 1043 16.53 -5.97 22.00
N LEU A 1044 17.10 -7.17 21.82
CA LEU A 1044 16.91 -8.29 22.73
C LEU A 1044 17.71 -8.12 24.04
N LEU A 1045 18.94 -7.58 24.01
CA LEU A 1045 19.68 -7.25 25.24
C LEU A 1045 18.91 -6.24 26.10
N ARG A 1046 18.30 -5.24 25.45
CA ARG A 1046 17.43 -4.26 26.10
C ARG A 1046 16.19 -4.92 26.72
N TYR A 1047 15.55 -5.87 26.03
CA TYR A 1047 14.44 -6.66 26.59
C TYR A 1047 14.87 -7.44 27.84
N VAL A 1048 16.01 -8.13 27.77
CA VAL A 1048 16.58 -8.90 28.88
C VAL A 1048 16.79 -8.00 30.10
N LYS A 1049 17.38 -6.81 29.93
CA LYS A 1049 17.60 -5.90 31.06
C LYS A 1049 16.32 -5.25 31.59
N ILE A 1050 15.40 -4.80 30.72
CA ILE A 1050 14.13 -4.17 31.15
C ILE A 1050 13.23 -5.14 31.92
N ASN A 1051 13.16 -6.41 31.49
CA ASN A 1051 12.27 -7.40 32.09
C ASN A 1051 12.99 -8.26 33.16
N ASN A 1052 14.20 -7.87 33.57
CA ASN A 1052 15.08 -8.58 34.51
C ASN A 1052 15.18 -10.09 34.23
N VAL A 1053 15.39 -10.44 32.95
CA VAL A 1053 15.38 -11.82 32.46
C VAL A 1053 16.71 -12.48 32.79
N ASN A 1054 16.68 -13.66 33.41
CA ASN A 1054 17.88 -14.41 33.75
C ASN A 1054 18.65 -14.81 32.48
N TYR A 1055 19.92 -14.41 32.38
CA TYR A 1055 20.76 -14.60 31.19
C TYR A 1055 22.20 -15.03 31.53
N LEU A 1056 22.87 -15.59 30.52
CA LEU A 1056 24.27 -16.01 30.55
C LEU A 1056 24.88 -15.80 29.16
N PHE A 1057 26.01 -15.07 29.09
CA PHE A 1057 26.89 -15.10 27.93
C PHE A 1057 27.96 -16.17 28.15
N THR A 1058 28.16 -17.03 27.15
CA THR A 1058 29.15 -18.12 27.23
C THR A 1058 29.62 -18.54 25.85
N ASP A 1059 30.91 -18.86 25.74
CA ASP A 1059 31.49 -19.58 24.61
C ASP A 1059 31.36 -21.10 24.78
N GLN A 1060 31.34 -21.59 26.03
CA GLN A 1060 31.12 -22.99 26.38
C GLN A 1060 29.62 -23.31 26.41
N ILE A 1061 29.28 -24.59 26.21
CA ILE A 1061 27.89 -25.04 26.27
C ILE A 1061 27.49 -25.23 27.73
N SER A 1062 26.61 -24.38 28.24
CA SER A 1062 26.01 -24.54 29.56
C SER A 1062 24.69 -25.29 29.47
N LEU A 1063 24.49 -26.28 30.33
CA LEU A 1063 23.29 -27.11 30.42
C LEU A 1063 22.75 -27.09 31.86
N PRO A 1064 21.44 -27.28 32.09
CA PRO A 1064 20.91 -27.45 33.44
C PRO A 1064 21.51 -28.68 34.14
N ASP A 1065 21.72 -28.59 35.44
CA ASP A 1065 22.31 -29.65 36.27
C ASP A 1065 21.37 -30.86 36.48
N GLU A 1066 21.77 -31.83 37.29
CA GLU A 1066 20.99 -33.02 37.66
C GLU A 1066 19.68 -32.67 38.39
N LYS A 1067 19.57 -31.48 39.01
CA LYS A 1067 18.36 -30.95 39.65
C LYS A 1067 17.55 -30.05 38.69
N HIS A 1068 17.92 -30.07 37.40
CA HIS A 1068 17.37 -29.24 36.33
C HIS A 1068 17.52 -27.72 36.58
N GLN A 1069 18.49 -27.34 37.41
CA GLN A 1069 18.81 -25.94 37.69
C GLN A 1069 19.81 -25.41 36.66
N MET A 1070 19.43 -24.33 35.98
CA MET A 1070 20.34 -23.57 35.13
C MET A 1070 20.93 -22.41 35.94
N LYS A 1071 22.25 -22.39 36.09
CA LYS A 1071 22.97 -21.25 36.66
C LYS A 1071 23.13 -20.17 35.60
N PHE A 1072 22.50 -19.02 35.82
CA PHE A 1072 22.68 -17.79 35.05
C PHE A 1072 23.69 -16.87 35.77
N ARG A 1073 23.96 -15.69 35.21
CA ARG A 1073 24.95 -14.75 35.79
C ARG A 1073 24.61 -14.33 37.21
N GLU A 1074 23.36 -13.88 37.40
CA GLU A 1074 22.89 -13.19 38.61
C GLU A 1074 21.97 -14.08 39.47
N SER A 1075 21.61 -15.28 38.99
CA SER A 1075 20.61 -16.15 39.63
C SER A 1075 20.75 -17.61 39.18
N THR A 1076 20.03 -18.50 39.85
CA THR A 1076 19.79 -19.88 39.40
C THR A 1076 18.30 -20.05 39.16
N SER A 1077 17.90 -20.59 38.00
CA SER A 1077 16.50 -20.88 37.69
C SER A 1077 16.28 -22.38 37.54
N GLN A 1078 15.18 -22.89 38.10
CA GLN A 1078 14.71 -24.25 37.80
C GLN A 1078 14.08 -24.26 36.40
N ILE A 1079 14.62 -25.10 35.51
CA ILE A 1079 14.10 -25.32 34.18
C ILE A 1079 13.17 -26.52 34.24
N GLN A 1080 11.89 -26.30 33.94
CA GLN A 1080 10.85 -27.33 34.04
C GLN A 1080 9.88 -27.25 32.86
N PHE A 1081 9.37 -28.40 32.43
CA PHE A 1081 8.27 -28.47 31.48
C PHE A 1081 6.95 -28.32 32.21
N ILE A 1082 6.14 -27.34 31.82
CA ILE A 1082 4.81 -27.09 32.41
C ILE A 1082 3.70 -27.63 31.51
N ASN A 1083 2.51 -27.79 32.09
CA ASN A 1083 1.31 -28.01 31.28
C ASN A 1083 1.03 -26.74 30.45
N LYS A 1084 0.64 -26.93 29.18
CA LYS A 1084 0.36 -25.88 28.18
C LYS A 1084 -0.41 -24.68 28.77
N ILE A 1085 0.21 -23.50 28.75
CA ILE A 1085 -0.44 -22.24 29.20
C ILE A 1085 -1.67 -21.98 28.33
N ASN A 1086 -2.87 -22.08 28.93
CA ASN A 1086 -4.10 -21.74 28.23
C ASN A 1086 -4.25 -20.21 28.13
N SER A 1087 -3.91 -19.67 26.96
CA SER A 1087 -4.07 -18.26 26.61
C SER A 1087 -5.29 -17.99 25.71
N ARG A 1088 -6.22 -18.97 25.59
CA ARG A 1088 -7.49 -18.77 24.88
C ARG A 1088 -8.45 -17.94 25.73
N LYS A 1089 -9.18 -17.04 25.08
CA LYS A 1089 -10.28 -16.28 25.68
C LYS A 1089 -11.61 -16.88 25.26
N SER A 1090 -12.54 -17.04 26.19
CA SER A 1090 -13.94 -17.22 25.83
C SER A 1090 -14.55 -15.87 25.41
N ASP A 1091 -15.70 -15.93 24.76
CA ASP A 1091 -16.66 -14.82 24.62
C ASP A 1091 -16.21 -13.52 23.93
N GLN A 1092 -15.03 -13.49 23.33
CA GLN A 1092 -14.62 -12.39 22.46
C GLN A 1092 -15.47 -12.38 21.17
N ASP A 1093 -16.03 -11.21 20.85
CA ASP A 1093 -16.74 -10.92 19.59
C ASP A 1093 -15.87 -9.97 18.75
N LEU A 1094 -15.23 -10.50 17.71
CA LEU A 1094 -14.34 -9.79 16.80
C LEU A 1094 -15.11 -8.92 15.79
N TYR A 1095 -16.38 -9.23 15.52
CA TYR A 1095 -17.24 -8.51 14.59
C TYR A 1095 -18.03 -7.39 15.28
N GLY A 1096 -18.55 -7.65 16.48
CA GLY A 1096 -19.45 -6.77 17.21
C GLY A 1096 -20.63 -6.32 16.36
N SER A 1097 -20.85 -5.01 16.26
CA SER A 1097 -21.91 -4.42 15.44
C SER A 1097 -21.78 -4.69 13.94
N LEU A 1098 -20.67 -5.23 13.45
CA LEU A 1098 -20.47 -5.63 12.05
C LEU A 1098 -21.01 -7.02 11.69
N ARG A 1099 -21.38 -7.86 12.68
CA ARG A 1099 -21.89 -9.22 12.45
C ARG A 1099 -23.19 -9.21 11.63
N ASN A 1100 -23.48 -10.28 10.88
CA ASN A 1100 -24.73 -10.46 10.13
C ASN A 1100 -25.94 -10.60 11.06
N VAL A 1101 -25.92 -11.62 11.93
CA VAL A 1101 -26.90 -11.84 13.00
C VAL A 1101 -26.25 -11.43 14.32
N PRO A 1102 -26.90 -10.68 15.22
CA PRO A 1102 -26.35 -10.40 16.55
C PRO A 1102 -26.04 -11.70 17.31
N ARG A 1103 -24.86 -11.79 17.93
CA ARG A 1103 -24.53 -12.92 18.82
C ARG A 1103 -25.53 -12.94 19.97
N ALA A 1104 -26.16 -14.09 20.24
CA ALA A 1104 -27.01 -14.24 21.41
C ALA A 1104 -26.20 -13.95 22.68
N PRO A 1105 -26.75 -13.25 23.69
CA PRO A 1105 -26.07 -13.05 24.95
C PRO A 1105 -25.71 -14.42 25.57
N PRO A 1106 -24.54 -14.57 26.22
CA PRO A 1106 -24.12 -15.84 26.78
C PRO A 1106 -25.15 -16.33 27.80
N GLN A 1107 -25.72 -17.51 27.57
CA GLN A 1107 -26.87 -18.02 28.34
C GLN A 1107 -26.56 -18.32 29.82
N ASN A 1108 -25.27 -18.31 30.19
CA ASN A 1108 -24.80 -18.48 31.56
C ASN A 1108 -24.56 -17.13 32.29
N ALA A 1109 -24.89 -15.98 31.67
CA ALA A 1109 -25.00 -14.70 32.38
C ALA A 1109 -26.35 -14.57 33.10
N ILE A 1110 -26.70 -15.63 33.83
CA ILE A 1110 -27.69 -15.59 34.93
C ILE A 1110 -26.83 -15.35 36.16
N ASP A 1111 -27.10 -14.27 36.90
CA ASP A 1111 -26.37 -13.96 38.12
C ASP A 1111 -26.59 -15.09 39.15
N VAL A 1112 -25.59 -15.95 39.30
CA VAL A 1112 -25.49 -16.85 40.44
C VAL A 1112 -24.95 -15.99 41.58
N GLU A 1113 -25.83 -15.61 42.50
CA GLU A 1113 -25.43 -15.13 43.82
C GLU A 1113 -24.77 -16.31 44.54
N GLU A 1114 -23.45 -16.47 44.37
CA GLU A 1114 -22.66 -17.41 45.18
C GLU A 1114 -22.57 -16.87 46.61
N ASP A 1115 -23.19 -17.56 47.55
CA ASP A 1115 -23.04 -17.31 48.99
C ASP A 1115 -21.54 -17.41 49.35
N VAL A 1116 -20.93 -16.29 49.72
CA VAL A 1116 -19.53 -16.24 50.15
C VAL A 1116 -19.46 -16.55 51.64
N ASP A 1117 -18.90 -17.72 51.97
CA ASP A 1117 -18.66 -18.15 53.37
C ASP A 1117 -17.86 -17.11 54.17
N GLU A 1118 -18.19 -17.01 55.46
CA GLU A 1118 -17.62 -16.03 56.39
C GLU A 1118 -16.11 -16.25 56.62
N CYS A 1119 -15.32 -15.19 56.46
CA CYS A 1119 -13.94 -15.10 56.95
C CYS A 1119 -13.79 -13.79 57.75
N GLU A 1120 -13.19 -13.90 58.93
CA GLU A 1120 -13.11 -12.83 59.93
C GLU A 1120 -12.10 -11.73 59.54
N GLU A 1121 -12.51 -10.46 59.54
CA GLU A 1121 -11.61 -9.29 59.61
C GLU A 1121 -12.02 -8.40 60.80
N GLU A 1122 -11.03 -7.78 61.47
CA GLU A 1122 -11.18 -7.12 62.77
C GLU A 1122 -11.67 -5.65 62.68
N ASP A 1123 -12.36 -5.19 63.73
CA ASP A 1123 -13.01 -3.87 63.80
C ASP A 1123 -12.04 -2.66 63.77
N ILE A 1124 -12.36 -1.62 62.99
CA ILE A 1124 -11.93 -0.23 63.20
C ILE A 1124 -13.12 0.71 62.90
N ASP A 1125 -13.38 1.66 63.81
CA ASP A 1125 -14.62 2.44 63.95
C ASP A 1125 -14.93 3.53 62.88
N GLU A 1126 -16.14 4.11 63.01
CA GLU A 1126 -16.93 4.89 62.03
C GLU A 1126 -16.62 6.41 61.89
N GLU A 1127 -17.60 7.14 61.30
CA GLU A 1127 -17.75 8.60 61.06
C GLU A 1127 -17.16 9.16 59.73
N GLU A 1128 -17.90 9.84 58.84
CA GLU A 1128 -19.34 10.21 58.78
C GLU A 1128 -19.84 10.27 57.30
N ALA A 1129 -21.17 10.27 57.11
CA ALA A 1129 -21.88 10.49 55.82
C ALA A 1129 -22.83 11.72 55.97
N PRO A 1130 -23.75 12.12 55.04
CA PRO A 1130 -24.20 11.55 53.75
C PRO A 1130 -24.38 12.69 52.67
N PRO A 1131 -25.33 12.69 51.70
CA PRO A 1131 -26.10 11.63 51.05
C PRO A 1131 -26.01 11.58 49.50
N LYS A 1132 -26.45 10.47 48.90
CA LYS A 1132 -26.65 10.30 47.43
C LYS A 1132 -27.96 10.95 46.97
N LEU A 1133 -28.09 11.26 45.66
CA LEU A 1133 -29.34 11.73 45.05
C LEU A 1133 -29.65 10.98 43.73
N VAL A 1134 -30.84 10.39 43.65
CA VAL A 1134 -31.29 9.48 42.57
C VAL A 1134 -31.91 10.23 41.40
N ARG A 1135 -31.77 9.70 40.16
CA ARG A 1135 -32.61 10.08 39.01
C ARG A 1135 -33.02 8.88 38.15
N THR A 1136 -34.28 8.50 38.22
CA THR A 1136 -35.01 7.74 37.18
C THR A 1136 -35.63 8.69 36.15
N PRO A 1137 -35.88 8.23 34.90
CA PRO A 1137 -36.47 9.07 33.85
C PRO A 1137 -38.01 9.14 33.94
N LEU A 1138 -38.61 10.21 33.41
CA LEU A 1138 -40.06 10.35 33.30
C LEU A 1138 -40.50 10.70 31.88
N ILE A 1139 -41.47 9.92 31.38
CA ILE A 1139 -42.15 10.09 30.10
C ILE A 1139 -43.23 11.18 30.21
N LYS A 1140 -43.45 11.97 29.15
CA LYS A 1140 -44.75 12.62 28.91
C LYS A 1140 -45.02 12.88 27.42
N LYS A 1141 -46.23 12.51 26.97
CA LYS A 1141 -46.83 12.86 25.67
C LYS A 1141 -47.75 14.08 25.83
N TYR A 1142 -47.82 14.93 24.80
CA TYR A 1142 -48.98 15.71 24.32
C TYR A 1142 -48.52 16.27 22.95
N VAL A 1143 -49.09 16.01 21.77
CA VAL A 1143 -50.49 16.00 21.27
C VAL A 1143 -51.07 17.42 21.12
N GLN A 1144 -51.07 17.93 19.89
CA GLN A 1144 -52.25 18.50 19.20
C GLN A 1144 -51.98 18.76 17.70
N SER A 1145 -53.04 18.72 16.89
CA SER A 1145 -53.06 19.00 15.44
C SER A 1145 -53.97 20.20 15.12
N PRO A 1146 -53.90 20.75 13.90
CA PRO A 1146 -55.03 20.67 12.96
C PRO A 1146 -54.55 20.16 11.56
N ALA A 1147 -55.33 19.55 10.66
CA ALA A 1147 -56.66 19.88 10.10
C ALA A 1147 -56.64 21.18 9.23
N ASN A 1148 -57.23 21.27 8.03
CA ASN A 1148 -58.08 20.34 7.28
C ASN A 1148 -58.05 20.65 5.75
N SER A 1149 -59.00 20.09 4.96
CA SER A 1149 -59.23 20.17 3.49
C SER A 1149 -58.24 19.39 2.61
N SER A 1150 -58.60 18.44 1.72
CA SER A 1150 -59.85 17.97 1.03
C SER A 1150 -59.82 18.22 -0.48
N ASP A 1151 -60.70 17.49 -1.17
CA ASP A 1151 -61.05 17.53 -2.60
C ASP A 1151 -60.20 16.53 -3.44
N THR A 1152 -60.69 15.43 -4.04
CA THR A 1152 -61.87 15.09 -4.90
C THR A 1152 -61.71 15.53 -6.36
N ASP A 1153 -61.93 14.74 -7.43
CA ASP A 1153 -62.07 13.28 -7.69
C ASP A 1153 -61.42 13.05 -9.11
N ASP A 1154 -61.48 11.96 -9.91
CA ASP A 1154 -62.13 10.63 -9.92
C ASP A 1154 -61.34 9.68 -10.90
N ASP A 1155 -61.94 8.59 -11.40
CA ASP A 1155 -61.56 7.71 -12.56
C ASP A 1155 -60.30 6.80 -12.39
N SER A 1156 -60.34 5.45 -12.35
CA SER A 1156 -60.86 4.39 -13.27
C SER A 1156 -59.84 3.95 -14.36
N ASP A 1157 -59.77 2.71 -14.88
CA ASP A 1157 -60.65 1.52 -14.85
C ASP A 1157 -59.82 0.19 -14.79
N ASP A 1158 -60.47 -0.93 -14.39
CA ASP A 1158 -60.45 -2.31 -14.95
C ASP A 1158 -59.15 -3.10 -15.28
N THR A 1159 -59.07 -4.45 -15.22
CA THR A 1159 -59.95 -5.56 -14.73
C THR A 1159 -59.15 -6.89 -14.70
N ASP A 1160 -59.51 -7.81 -13.78
CA ASP A 1160 -59.72 -9.28 -13.94
C ASP A 1160 -58.55 -10.17 -14.48
N ASP A 1161 -58.09 -11.21 -13.75
CA ASP A 1161 -58.66 -12.59 -13.58
C ASP A 1161 -58.53 -13.50 -14.84
N ALA A 1162 -58.26 -14.81 -14.78
CA ALA A 1162 -57.85 -15.70 -13.67
C ALA A 1162 -57.32 -17.07 -14.21
N ASP A 1163 -56.71 -17.86 -13.30
CA ASP A 1163 -56.71 -19.34 -13.15
C ASP A 1163 -56.32 -20.36 -14.26
N ASP A 1164 -55.92 -21.54 -13.76
CA ASP A 1164 -55.94 -22.90 -14.37
C ASP A 1164 -55.08 -23.23 -15.63
N SER A 1165 -54.56 -24.46 -15.82
CA SER A 1165 -54.41 -25.63 -14.92
C SER A 1165 -53.36 -26.63 -15.48
N ASP A 1166 -53.13 -27.72 -14.74
CA ASP A 1166 -52.33 -28.93 -15.01
C ASP A 1166 -52.21 -29.46 -16.46
N ASP A 1167 -51.09 -30.15 -16.74
CA ASP A 1167 -51.09 -31.53 -17.29
C ASP A 1167 -49.72 -32.23 -17.05
N THR A 1168 -49.68 -33.57 -17.14
CA THR A 1168 -48.58 -34.44 -16.62
C THR A 1168 -47.86 -35.32 -17.68
N ASP A 1169 -47.19 -36.38 -17.22
CA ASP A 1169 -46.66 -37.58 -17.93
C ASP A 1169 -45.14 -37.50 -18.28
N ASP A 1170 -44.27 -38.24 -17.56
CA ASP A 1170 -43.75 -39.62 -17.84
C ASP A 1170 -42.64 -39.65 -18.95
N ALA A 1171 -41.48 -40.33 -18.87
CA ALA A 1171 -40.75 -41.11 -17.84
C ALA A 1171 -39.22 -41.12 -18.27
N ASP A 1172 -38.24 -41.97 -17.89
CA ASP A 1172 -38.19 -43.23 -17.12
C ASP A 1172 -36.73 -43.58 -16.63
N ASP A 1173 -36.62 -44.58 -15.74
CA ASP A 1173 -35.52 -45.47 -15.27
C ASP A 1173 -33.97 -45.27 -15.48
N SER A 1174 -33.21 -45.81 -14.51
CA SER A 1174 -31.79 -46.31 -14.53
C SER A 1174 -30.61 -45.30 -14.57
N ASP A 1175 -29.41 -45.56 -14.01
CA ASP A 1175 -28.86 -46.74 -13.31
C ASP A 1175 -27.73 -46.37 -12.29
N ASP A 1176 -27.32 -47.30 -11.40
CA ASP A 1176 -26.22 -47.14 -10.41
C ASP A 1176 -24.81 -47.43 -10.99
N SER A 1177 -23.80 -46.55 -10.77
CA SER A 1177 -22.37 -46.92 -10.59
C SER A 1177 -21.48 -45.80 -10.05
#